data_AF-A0A4S2RNE9-F1
#
_entry.id   AF-A0A4S2RNE9-F1
#
_cell.length_a   1.000
_cell.length_b   1.000
_cell.length_c   1.000
_cell.angle_alpha   90.00
_cell.angle_beta   90.00
_cell.angle_gamma   90.00
#
_symmetry.space_group_name_H-M   'P 1'
#
loop_
_entity.id
_entity.type
_entity.pdbx_description
1 polymer ?
#
loop_
_entity_poly.entity_id
_entity_poly.type
_entity_poly.pdbx_seq_one_letter_code
_entity_poly.pdbx_strand_id
1 'polypeptide(L)'
;MSVSMTVVIAPGYAPALDLRGPLDQDVLAAALTALPAGTPTLRRHTATHHTLHLPPQHSPAGTVADLLTAPGARPPAQAKALRTAWEGPAPEQADGQATPGPFDGPAVHPAGGLPASARQRDVLLDVLTGRPGAGLHVEQLHWRWYGPLDTGRFHAAWQAVFLQEPVLRAAFTDRARTDGRGTAPRVAVHRQASPQLVRHHHGSADWHSLLVSERLRAFDLHRPGLLRIALLDEQAGPAGPTRIVLTYHHAMLDGWSVRLLLRAFYRAYLAEGRTTGGERRPDVRDHLRWLGDQDLTPPRDFWSAAAPPAGSRTLPGPTAAGLPAGEGARWGHGLARQRLTPYEAARLRDWAAGLGATESTALHAAWALLLYRDGGSGPAPAPVAFGMAVSGRGIALEGAASIPAPLRNALPVHVDVDPAAPMERLLADLRDRALGAAAYEWVSAGQVHQWSGRAVPDELTDSIVAFEAPQGPPPAPDGRDPLWAELDAEGVRVDLPQAVGPHTPQPIAISAYHDAEGALVLTAVNDRTRIADPEAAAVLARTARLLREFPVLVDGTTSVGEVLQILAGLPLPGPVAAAPVPPGGGLRTLRAAARPDAGTILLVPPPAAPDACYDALVQAYPGPEALTTVTAPTDTAACLAAVRPALAAGEPLLLGCFSGGGSIAYEVAQRIAAHGWLPPLVAIAGTADGSSASARDLARTLEAAAGQPG
;
A
#
# COMPACT_ATOMS: atom_id res chain seq x y z
N MET A 1 11.38 18.96 47.31
CA MET A 1 10.58 19.15 46.08
C MET A 1 11.20 18.25 45.02
N SER A 2 10.55 17.16 44.64
CA SER A 2 11.05 16.30 43.57
C SER A 2 10.74 16.99 42.25
N VAL A 3 11.76 17.45 41.53
CA VAL A 3 11.58 18.02 40.20
C VAL A 3 11.55 16.82 39.24
N SER A 4 10.35 16.45 38.78
CA SER A 4 10.15 15.48 37.72
C SER A 4 10.62 16.08 36.39
N MET A 5 11.26 15.26 35.56
CA MET A 5 11.64 15.66 34.21
C MET A 5 10.38 15.84 33.35
N THR A 6 10.32 16.92 32.57
CA THR A 6 9.26 17.17 31.59
C THR A 6 9.83 17.28 30.19
N VAL A 7 9.03 16.89 29.19
CA VAL A 7 9.48 16.81 27.80
C VAL A 7 8.47 17.48 26.88
N VAL A 8 8.95 18.40 26.04
CA VAL A 8 8.20 18.94 24.91
C VAL A 8 8.87 18.46 23.62
N ILE A 9 8.10 17.81 22.76
CA ILE A 9 8.57 17.34 21.46
C ILE A 9 8.13 18.33 20.39
N ALA A 10 9.09 18.86 19.64
CA ALA A 10 8.88 19.57 18.38
C ALA A 10 8.98 18.58 17.21
N PRO A 11 7.87 18.20 16.55
CA PRO A 11 7.90 17.26 15.43
C PRO A 11 8.52 17.92 14.19
N GLY A 12 9.31 17.18 13.42
CA GLY A 12 9.97 17.68 12.21
C GLY A 12 10.88 16.63 11.58
N TYR A 13 11.54 16.98 10.46
CA TYR A 13 12.48 16.09 9.75
C TYR A 13 13.55 15.50 10.68
N ALA A 14 14.02 16.30 11.64
CA ALA A 14 14.81 15.85 12.79
C ALA A 14 14.11 16.36 14.07
N PRO A 15 13.40 15.50 14.82
CA PRO A 15 12.64 15.95 15.97
C PRO A 15 13.56 16.44 17.09
N ALA A 16 13.12 17.46 17.81
CA ALA A 16 13.81 18.01 18.96
C ALA A 16 13.01 17.76 20.25
N LEU A 17 13.69 17.26 21.28
CA LEU A 17 13.14 17.09 22.62
C LEU A 17 13.70 18.20 23.52
N ASP A 18 12.81 19.05 24.01
CA ASP A 18 13.12 20.06 25.04
C ASP A 18 12.86 19.46 26.42
N LEU A 19 13.92 19.19 27.16
CA LEU A 19 13.91 18.50 28.45
C LEU A 19 14.10 19.52 29.59
N ARG A 20 13.18 19.57 30.55
CA ARG A 20 13.26 20.47 31.71
C ARG A 20 13.20 19.71 33.03
N GLY A 21 14.21 19.93 33.88
CA GLY A 21 14.42 19.19 35.13
C GLY A 21 15.79 18.52 35.19
N PRO A 22 16.12 17.83 36.31
CA PRO A 22 17.38 17.10 36.46
C PRO A 22 17.41 15.87 35.55
N LEU A 23 18.41 15.78 34.66
CA LEU A 23 18.59 14.64 33.76
C LEU A 23 19.52 13.59 34.38
N ASP A 24 18.96 12.46 34.80
CA ASP A 24 19.72 11.33 35.31
C ASP A 24 20.47 10.62 34.17
N GLN A 25 21.75 10.32 34.38
CA GLN A 25 22.62 9.74 33.35
C GLN A 25 22.21 8.32 32.96
N ASP A 26 21.72 7.52 33.90
CA ASP A 26 21.28 6.15 33.65
C ASP A 26 19.93 6.14 32.92
N VAL A 27 19.04 7.07 33.26
CA VAL A 27 17.75 7.27 32.56
C VAL A 27 17.98 7.76 31.14
N LEU A 28 18.91 8.69 30.93
CA LEU A 28 19.30 9.14 29.59
C LEU A 28 19.90 7.97 28.80
N ALA A 29 20.85 7.22 29.37
CA ALA A 29 21.45 6.08 28.68
C ALA A 29 20.39 5.03 28.27
N ALA A 30 19.44 4.74 29.15
CA ALA A 30 18.31 3.85 28.86
C ALA A 30 17.44 4.38 27.71
N ALA A 31 17.08 5.67 27.74
CA ALA A 31 16.29 6.29 26.69
C ALA A 31 17.03 6.33 25.35
N LEU A 32 18.35 6.57 25.36
CA LEU A 32 19.18 6.57 24.15
C LEU A 32 19.39 5.16 23.58
N THR A 33 19.38 4.11 24.39
CA THR A 33 19.43 2.72 23.89
C THR A 33 18.19 2.29 23.10
N ALA A 34 17.09 3.05 23.19
CA ALA A 34 15.90 2.83 22.38
C ALA A 34 15.97 3.47 20.98
N LEU A 35 17.06 4.19 20.64
CA LEU A 35 17.26 4.82 19.33
C LEU A 35 17.94 3.85 18.34
N PRO A 36 17.61 3.91 17.03
CA PRO A 36 18.31 3.16 15.98
C PRO A 36 19.76 3.64 15.82
N ALA A 37 20.54 2.94 14.98
CA ALA A 37 21.95 3.25 14.72
C ALA A 37 22.14 4.67 14.15
N GLY A 38 22.38 5.62 15.04
CA GLY A 38 22.65 7.03 14.77
C GLY A 38 22.91 7.77 16.08
N THR A 39 23.78 8.78 16.08
CA THR A 39 24.13 9.50 17.31
C THR A 39 23.21 10.70 17.50
N PRO A 40 22.34 10.74 18.53
CA PRO A 40 21.56 11.93 18.83
C PRO A 40 22.51 13.08 19.20
N THR A 41 22.15 14.30 18.82
CA THR A 41 22.98 15.48 19.09
C THR A 41 22.38 16.31 20.22
N LEU A 42 23.15 16.45 21.30
CA LEU A 42 22.79 17.31 22.42
C LEU A 42 23.21 18.75 22.08
N ARG A 43 22.25 19.65 21.91
CA ARG A 43 22.49 21.06 21.54
C ARG A 43 22.59 21.98 22.74
N ARG A 44 21.89 21.66 23.82
CA ARG A 44 21.90 22.41 25.07
C ARG A 44 21.98 21.46 26.25
N HIS A 45 22.80 21.80 27.25
CA HIS A 45 22.95 21.03 28.48
C HIS A 45 23.29 21.94 29.66
N THR A 46 22.30 22.25 30.50
CA THR A 46 22.48 22.97 31.77
C THR A 46 22.05 22.08 32.93
N ALA A 47 22.10 22.55 34.18
CA ALA A 47 21.66 21.75 35.33
C ALA A 47 20.16 21.35 35.29
N THR A 48 19.34 22.06 34.51
CA THR A 48 17.87 21.89 34.51
C THR A 48 17.23 22.03 33.13
N HIS A 49 18.01 22.20 32.06
CA HIS A 49 17.48 22.42 30.71
C HIS A 49 18.39 21.79 29.65
N HIS A 50 17.83 20.89 28.86
CA HIS A 50 18.55 20.20 27.80
C HIS A 50 17.75 20.15 26.50
N THR A 51 18.44 20.17 25.36
CA THR A 51 17.79 20.05 24.04
C THR A 51 18.48 18.96 23.25
N LEU A 52 17.74 17.90 22.93
CA LEU A 52 18.23 16.72 22.23
C LEU A 52 17.61 16.64 20.83
N HIS A 53 18.43 16.60 19.79
CA HIS A 53 17.98 16.31 18.43
C HIS A 53 18.24 14.85 18.09
N LEU A 54 17.20 14.18 17.60
CA LEU A 54 17.29 12.79 17.18
C LEU A 54 17.62 12.70 15.68
N PRO A 55 18.30 11.63 15.23
CA PRO A 55 18.62 11.43 13.81
C PRO A 55 17.36 11.41 12.93
N PRO A 56 17.42 11.90 11.68
CA PRO A 56 16.27 11.89 10.79
C PRO A 56 15.88 10.46 10.34
N GLN A 57 14.59 10.26 10.04
CA GLN A 57 13.87 9.00 9.73
C GLN A 57 13.43 8.18 10.96
N HIS A 58 12.12 8.16 11.22
CA HIS A 58 11.41 7.34 12.24
C HIS A 58 12.05 7.30 13.64
N SER A 59 12.57 8.44 14.12
CA SER A 59 13.06 8.56 15.49
C SER A 59 11.94 8.33 16.51
N PRO A 60 12.09 7.44 17.51
CA PRO A 60 11.05 7.11 18.49
C PRO A 60 10.92 8.20 19.56
N ALA A 61 10.75 9.47 19.16
CA ALA A 61 10.78 10.63 20.04
C ALA A 61 9.74 10.54 21.16
N GLY A 62 8.53 10.06 20.85
CA GLY A 62 7.48 9.81 21.85
C GLY A 62 7.88 8.76 22.89
N THR A 63 8.51 7.66 22.46
CA THR A 63 9.00 6.59 23.36
C THR A 63 10.18 7.07 24.21
N VAL A 64 11.10 7.82 23.63
CA VAL A 64 12.23 8.43 24.35
C VAL A 64 11.70 9.40 25.40
N ALA A 65 10.70 10.22 25.05
CA ALA A 65 10.06 11.12 25.99
C ALA A 65 9.36 10.36 27.14
N ASP A 66 8.60 9.31 26.83
CA ASP A 66 7.96 8.46 27.84
C ASP A 66 8.99 7.85 28.83
N LEU A 67 10.15 7.40 28.33
CA LEU A 67 11.24 6.86 29.16
C LEU A 67 11.90 7.94 30.03
N LEU A 68 12.00 9.17 29.53
CA LEU A 68 12.60 10.30 30.25
C LEU A 68 11.67 10.89 31.32
N THR A 69 10.35 10.73 31.19
CA THR A 69 9.34 11.27 32.13
C THR A 69 8.88 10.28 33.20
N ALA A 70 9.15 8.98 33.04
CA ALA A 70 8.70 7.95 33.97
C ALA A 70 9.57 7.90 35.25
N PRO A 71 8.99 8.11 36.46
CA PRO A 71 9.74 8.01 37.71
C PRO A 71 10.05 6.53 38.05
N GLY A 72 11.32 6.15 38.00
CA GLY A 72 11.83 4.90 38.61
C GLY A 72 12.06 3.70 37.70
N ALA A 73 12.03 3.86 36.37
CA ALA A 73 12.35 2.77 35.45
C ALA A 73 13.87 2.48 35.39
N ARG A 74 14.38 1.68 36.33
CA ARG A 74 15.66 0.98 36.14
C ARG A 74 15.49 -0.03 34.99
N PRO A 75 16.34 -0.04 33.95
CA PRO A 75 16.37 -1.13 32.98
C PRO A 75 17.42 -2.15 33.41
N PRO A 76 17.03 -3.43 33.53
CA PRO A 76 17.62 -4.37 32.58
C PRO A 76 16.57 -5.01 31.68
N ALA A 77 15.27 -4.95 32.00
CA ALA A 77 14.24 -5.71 31.29
C ALA A 77 13.61 -4.96 30.10
N GLN A 78 13.35 -3.66 30.20
CA GLN A 78 12.75 -2.88 29.10
C GLN A 78 13.78 -2.45 28.03
N ALA A 79 15.01 -2.12 28.42
CA ALA A 79 16.10 -1.90 27.46
C ALA A 79 16.52 -3.20 26.76
N LYS A 80 16.43 -4.35 27.46
CA LYS A 80 16.60 -5.67 26.85
C LYS A 80 15.44 -6.03 25.94
N ALA A 81 14.18 -5.74 26.32
CA ALA A 81 13.00 -5.95 25.48
C ALA A 81 13.04 -5.12 24.19
N LEU A 82 13.53 -3.88 24.24
CA LEU A 82 13.69 -3.00 23.06
C LEU A 82 14.91 -3.39 22.21
N ARG A 83 16.01 -3.88 22.80
CA ARG A 83 17.10 -4.53 22.05
C ARG A 83 16.65 -5.84 21.40
N THR A 84 15.89 -6.71 22.07
CA THR A 84 15.36 -7.95 21.47
C THR A 84 14.22 -7.71 20.48
N ALA A 85 13.50 -6.59 20.58
CA ALA A 85 12.50 -6.19 19.58
C ALA A 85 13.14 -5.73 18.25
N TRP A 86 14.44 -5.40 18.24
CA TRP A 86 15.14 -4.90 17.04
C TRP A 86 16.28 -5.81 16.56
N GLU A 87 17.00 -6.51 17.46
CA GLU A 87 18.02 -7.50 17.08
C GLU A 87 17.41 -8.85 16.68
N GLY A 88 16.09 -9.02 16.84
CA GLY A 88 15.45 -10.33 16.82
C GLY A 88 15.90 -11.17 18.03
N PRO A 89 15.17 -12.23 18.40
CA PRO A 89 15.78 -13.22 19.26
C PRO A 89 16.99 -13.82 18.52
N ALA A 90 18.15 -13.84 19.16
CA ALA A 90 19.12 -14.89 18.83
C ALA A 90 18.36 -16.22 18.97
N PRO A 91 18.47 -17.15 18.01
CA PRO A 91 17.68 -18.37 18.05
C PRO A 91 18.00 -19.11 19.34
N GLU A 92 17.10 -19.08 20.32
CA GLU A 92 17.10 -20.08 21.36
C GLU A 92 16.79 -21.39 20.66
N GLN A 93 17.83 -22.22 20.59
CA GLN A 93 17.73 -23.60 20.18
C GLN A 93 16.70 -24.26 21.10
N ALA A 94 15.49 -24.43 20.58
CA ALA A 94 14.55 -25.40 21.12
C ALA A 94 15.24 -26.76 21.00
N ASP A 95 15.64 -27.31 22.15
CA ASP A 95 16.13 -28.68 22.25
C ASP A 95 15.13 -29.61 21.56
N GLY A 96 15.61 -30.28 20.52
CA GLY A 96 15.00 -31.48 19.97
C GLY A 96 13.75 -31.29 19.11
N GLN A 97 13.91 -30.74 17.91
CA GLN A 97 13.34 -31.32 16.67
C GLN A 97 13.86 -30.58 15.43
N ALA A 98 14.34 -31.35 14.45
CA ALA A 98 15.22 -30.92 13.38
C ALA A 98 14.76 -29.67 12.60
N THR A 99 15.53 -28.59 12.74
CA THR A 99 15.50 -27.40 11.88
C THR A 99 16.32 -27.68 10.61
N PRO A 100 15.80 -27.50 9.39
CA PRO A 100 16.65 -27.33 8.22
C PRO A 100 17.26 -25.92 8.32
N GLY A 101 18.58 -25.82 8.45
CA GLY A 101 19.28 -24.53 8.50
C GLY A 101 19.18 -23.73 7.19
N PRO A 102 19.53 -22.43 7.22
CA PRO A 102 19.74 -21.67 5.99
C PRO A 102 20.81 -22.37 5.15
N PHE A 103 20.55 -22.54 3.86
CA PHE A 103 21.56 -23.01 2.91
C PHE A 103 22.67 -21.96 2.82
N ASP A 104 23.75 -22.15 3.59
CA ASP A 104 25.06 -21.51 3.43
C ASP A 104 25.94 -22.28 2.43
N GLY A 105 25.33 -23.12 1.59
CA GLY A 105 26.00 -23.69 0.43
C GLY A 105 26.14 -22.63 -0.67
N PRO A 106 27.21 -22.68 -1.50
CA PRO A 106 27.29 -21.84 -2.69
C PRO A 106 26.01 -22.04 -3.51
N ALA A 107 25.45 -20.94 -4.04
CA ALA A 107 24.31 -21.02 -4.95
C ALA A 107 24.71 -21.91 -6.14
N VAL A 108 24.35 -23.19 -6.07
CA VAL A 108 24.51 -24.11 -7.19
C VAL A 108 23.43 -23.73 -8.18
N HIS A 109 23.77 -22.79 -9.07
CA HIS A 109 22.95 -22.47 -10.21
C HIS A 109 22.84 -23.73 -11.05
N PRO A 110 21.64 -24.30 -11.25
CA PRO A 110 21.50 -25.42 -12.17
C PRO A 110 21.97 -24.96 -13.55
N ALA A 111 22.87 -25.74 -14.17
CA ALA A 111 23.26 -25.51 -15.55
C ALA A 111 22.01 -25.62 -16.45
N GLY A 112 21.64 -24.52 -17.11
CA GLY A 112 20.50 -24.46 -18.04
C GLY A 112 19.20 -23.89 -17.43
N GLY A 113 18.99 -22.59 -17.61
CA GLY A 113 17.68 -21.92 -17.45
C GLY A 113 17.00 -21.66 -18.81
N LEU A 114 15.71 -21.38 -18.83
CA LEU A 114 15.03 -20.89 -20.04
C LEU A 114 15.23 -19.37 -20.18
N PRO A 115 15.25 -18.80 -21.39
CA PRO A 115 15.30 -17.34 -21.55
C PRO A 115 14.16 -16.67 -20.77
N ALA A 116 14.45 -15.59 -20.05
CA ALA A 116 13.41 -14.80 -19.41
C ALA A 116 12.49 -14.15 -20.47
N SER A 117 11.21 -14.00 -20.15
CA SER A 117 10.28 -13.33 -21.05
C SER A 117 10.68 -11.86 -21.27
N ALA A 118 10.21 -11.25 -22.36
CA ALA A 118 10.44 -9.81 -22.57
C ALA A 118 9.90 -8.97 -21.42
N ARG A 119 8.71 -9.32 -20.90
CA ARG A 119 8.12 -8.64 -19.74
C ARG A 119 8.99 -8.76 -18.47
N GLN A 120 9.55 -9.95 -18.21
CA GLN A 120 10.48 -10.13 -17.08
C GLN A 120 11.75 -9.30 -17.25
N ARG A 121 12.26 -9.15 -18.49
CA ARG A 121 13.40 -8.27 -18.78
C ARG A 121 13.07 -6.81 -18.52
N ASP A 122 11.87 -6.35 -18.87
CA ASP A 122 11.41 -4.99 -18.57
C ASP A 122 11.37 -4.76 -17.05
N VAL A 123 10.81 -5.70 -16.27
CA VAL A 123 10.83 -5.63 -14.78
C VAL A 123 12.26 -5.56 -14.24
N LEU A 124 13.16 -6.39 -14.75
CA LEU A 124 14.56 -6.40 -14.31
C LEU A 124 15.25 -5.06 -14.63
N LEU A 125 14.97 -4.47 -15.79
CA LEU A 125 15.51 -3.16 -16.16
C LEU A 125 15.01 -2.07 -15.21
N ASP A 126 13.72 -2.04 -14.90
CA ASP A 126 13.14 -1.09 -13.94
C ASP A 126 13.78 -1.21 -12.54
N VAL A 127 14.05 -2.43 -12.08
CA VAL A 127 14.72 -2.67 -10.79
C VAL A 127 16.18 -2.18 -10.81
N LEU A 128 16.87 -2.31 -11.94
CA LEU A 128 18.27 -1.88 -12.10
C LEU A 128 18.40 -0.36 -12.22
N THR A 129 17.44 0.31 -12.86
CA THR A 129 17.44 1.77 -13.07
C THR A 129 16.75 2.54 -11.94
N GLY A 130 15.90 1.86 -11.16
CA GLY A 130 15.18 2.41 -10.03
C GLY A 130 16.07 2.71 -8.82
N ARG A 131 15.55 3.55 -7.92
CA ARG A 131 16.25 3.88 -6.66
C ARG A 131 16.34 2.64 -5.75
N PRO A 132 17.52 2.30 -5.20
CA PRO A 132 17.65 1.22 -4.22
C PRO A 132 16.69 1.42 -3.03
N GLY A 133 16.00 0.35 -2.63
CA GLY A 133 15.05 0.40 -1.51
C GLY A 133 13.69 1.02 -1.82
N ALA A 134 13.39 1.37 -3.08
CA ALA A 134 12.08 1.92 -3.46
C ALA A 134 10.92 0.89 -3.43
N GLY A 135 11.21 -0.40 -3.20
CA GLY A 135 10.18 -1.45 -3.19
C GLY A 135 9.48 -1.63 -4.55
N LEU A 136 10.12 -1.24 -5.65
CA LEU A 136 9.57 -1.37 -7.00
C LEU A 136 9.26 -2.84 -7.29
N HIS A 137 8.13 -3.08 -7.96
CA HIS A 137 7.68 -4.42 -8.36
C HIS A 137 7.44 -5.39 -7.18
N VAL A 138 7.34 -4.88 -5.95
CA VAL A 138 6.95 -5.64 -4.76
C VAL A 138 5.50 -5.35 -4.42
N GLU A 139 4.67 -6.38 -4.41
CA GLU A 139 3.27 -6.31 -4.02
C GLU A 139 3.01 -7.07 -2.72
N GLN A 140 1.90 -6.70 -2.08
CA GLN A 140 1.45 -7.35 -0.86
C GLN A 140 -0.03 -7.62 -0.89
N LEU A 141 -0.39 -8.79 -0.36
CA LEU A 141 -1.76 -9.23 -0.17
C LEU A 141 -1.94 -9.58 1.31
N HIS A 142 -3.00 -9.09 1.94
CA HIS A 142 -3.26 -9.36 3.36
C HIS A 142 -4.70 -9.78 3.63
N TRP A 143 -4.91 -10.56 4.67
CA TRP A 143 -6.21 -10.95 5.19
C TRP A 143 -6.12 -11.33 6.66
N ARG A 144 -7.26 -11.64 7.27
CA ARG A 144 -7.34 -12.19 8.62
C ARG A 144 -7.74 -13.65 8.60
N TRP A 145 -7.15 -14.41 9.50
CA TRP A 145 -7.50 -15.77 9.84
C TRP A 145 -8.21 -15.78 11.20
N TYR A 146 -9.35 -16.44 11.27
CA TYR A 146 -10.16 -16.61 12.48
C TYR A 146 -10.28 -18.10 12.80
N GLY A 147 -10.28 -18.43 14.09
CA GLY A 147 -10.28 -19.81 14.55
C GLY A 147 -8.87 -20.35 14.77
N PRO A 148 -8.74 -21.66 15.05
CA PRO A 148 -7.46 -22.26 15.37
C PRO A 148 -6.49 -22.16 14.18
N LEU A 149 -5.29 -21.66 14.43
CA LEU A 149 -4.19 -21.61 13.47
C LEU A 149 -3.08 -22.58 13.90
N ASP A 150 -3.13 -23.80 13.38
CA ASP A 150 -2.02 -24.75 13.53
C ASP A 150 -0.85 -24.30 12.66
N THR A 151 0.19 -23.75 13.29
CA THR A 151 1.36 -23.21 12.58
C THR A 151 2.20 -24.31 11.92
N GLY A 152 2.21 -25.52 12.48
CA GLY A 152 2.89 -26.67 11.88
C GLY A 152 2.21 -27.09 10.58
N ARG A 153 0.88 -27.25 10.62
CA ARG A 153 0.03 -27.52 9.45
C ARG A 153 0.12 -26.38 8.42
N PHE A 154 0.14 -25.13 8.87
CA PHE A 154 0.28 -23.95 8.01
C PHE A 154 1.63 -23.95 7.28
N HIS A 155 2.74 -24.18 7.98
CA HIS A 155 4.06 -24.26 7.37
C HIS A 155 4.17 -25.46 6.42
N ALA A 156 3.68 -26.64 6.82
CA ALA A 156 3.67 -27.84 5.99
C ALA A 156 2.88 -27.62 4.68
N ALA A 157 1.73 -26.94 4.75
CA ALA A 157 0.93 -26.59 3.58
C ALA A 157 1.70 -25.68 2.61
N TRP A 158 2.35 -24.61 3.08
CA TRP A 158 3.18 -23.76 2.22
C TRP A 158 4.39 -24.50 1.66
N GLN A 159 5.02 -25.37 2.45
CA GLN A 159 6.14 -26.19 1.97
C GLN A 159 5.70 -27.15 0.85
N ALA A 160 4.48 -27.70 0.94
CA ALA A 160 3.87 -28.50 -0.12
C ALA A 160 3.64 -27.67 -1.39
N VAL A 161 3.11 -26.45 -1.25
CA VAL A 161 2.92 -25.52 -2.39
C VAL A 161 4.26 -25.16 -3.04
N PHE A 162 5.31 -24.86 -2.27
CA PHE A 162 6.66 -24.59 -2.81
C PHE A 162 7.26 -25.80 -3.55
N LEU A 163 6.96 -27.02 -3.10
CA LEU A 163 7.41 -28.23 -3.77
C LEU A 163 6.69 -28.42 -5.12
N GLN A 164 5.37 -28.24 -5.13
CA GLN A 164 4.52 -28.44 -6.30
C GLN A 164 4.69 -27.35 -7.36
N GLU A 165 4.79 -26.09 -6.96
CA GLU A 165 4.70 -24.93 -7.85
C GLU A 165 6.09 -24.42 -8.28
N PRO A 166 6.54 -24.71 -9.52
CA PRO A 166 7.91 -24.43 -9.94
C PRO A 166 8.30 -22.96 -9.89
N VAL A 167 7.33 -22.05 -10.03
CA VAL A 167 7.56 -20.60 -9.98
C VAL A 167 8.11 -20.13 -8.62
N LEU A 168 7.73 -20.78 -7.52
CA LEU A 168 8.24 -20.45 -6.18
C LEU A 168 9.67 -20.94 -5.98
N ARG A 169 10.10 -21.89 -6.81
CA ARG A 169 11.48 -22.37 -6.89
C ARG A 169 12.27 -21.75 -8.04
N ALA A 170 11.69 -20.78 -8.76
CA ALA A 170 12.35 -20.12 -9.88
C ALA A 170 13.18 -18.92 -9.42
N ALA A 171 14.32 -18.71 -10.07
CA ALA A 171 15.18 -17.55 -9.87
C ALA A 171 15.85 -17.15 -11.19
N PHE A 172 16.34 -15.90 -11.27
CA PHE A 172 17.12 -15.46 -12.42
C PHE A 172 18.58 -15.93 -12.31
N THR A 173 19.09 -16.44 -13.41
CA THR A 173 20.47 -16.86 -13.63
C THR A 173 21.11 -15.94 -14.67
N ASP A 174 22.39 -15.66 -14.47
CA ASP A 174 23.21 -14.64 -15.14
C ASP A 174 22.98 -13.19 -14.64
N ARG A 175 24.05 -12.56 -14.15
CA ARG A 175 24.06 -11.10 -13.91
C ARG A 175 24.22 -10.43 -15.26
N ALA A 176 23.29 -9.56 -15.64
CA ALA A 176 23.49 -8.65 -16.76
C ALA A 176 24.82 -7.91 -16.55
N ARG A 177 25.84 -8.19 -17.36
CA ARG A 177 27.10 -7.43 -17.32
C ARG A 177 26.82 -6.04 -17.89
N THR A 178 27.32 -5.02 -17.19
CA THR A 178 27.22 -3.60 -17.55
C THR A 178 28.03 -3.21 -18.80
N ASP A 179 28.73 -4.15 -19.45
CA ASP A 179 29.60 -3.92 -20.61
C ASP A 179 28.94 -4.27 -21.96
N GLY A 180 27.63 -4.53 -21.97
CA GLY A 180 26.90 -4.87 -23.19
C GLY A 180 27.22 -6.25 -23.78
N ARG A 181 28.00 -7.08 -23.07
CA ARG A 181 28.34 -8.47 -23.48
C ARG A 181 27.71 -9.53 -22.57
N GLY A 182 26.78 -9.16 -21.69
CA GLY A 182 26.04 -10.10 -20.86
C GLY A 182 25.13 -11.03 -21.67
N THR A 183 25.03 -12.29 -21.28
CA THR A 183 23.96 -13.19 -21.75
C THR A 183 22.60 -12.65 -21.29
N ALA A 184 21.57 -12.79 -22.13
CA ALA A 184 20.20 -12.42 -21.75
C ALA A 184 19.79 -13.18 -20.47
N PRO A 185 19.10 -12.53 -19.51
CA PRO A 185 18.76 -13.17 -18.24
C PRO A 185 17.90 -14.41 -18.48
N ARG A 186 18.14 -15.45 -17.67
CA ARG A 186 17.48 -16.75 -17.79
C ARG A 186 16.76 -17.11 -16.51
N VAL A 187 15.64 -17.79 -16.58
CA VAL A 187 14.90 -18.31 -15.44
C VAL A 187 15.25 -19.78 -15.23
N ALA A 188 15.75 -20.11 -14.05
CA ALA A 188 16.07 -21.47 -13.68
C ALA A 188 15.24 -21.93 -12.48
N VAL A 189 14.78 -23.18 -12.50
CA VAL A 189 13.97 -23.78 -11.44
C VAL A 189 14.86 -24.65 -10.56
N HIS A 190 14.98 -24.29 -9.30
CA HIS A 190 15.74 -25.04 -8.30
C HIS A 190 15.00 -26.29 -7.85
N ARG A 191 15.73 -27.34 -7.42
CA ARG A 191 15.11 -28.59 -6.95
C ARG A 191 14.23 -28.38 -5.72
N GLN A 192 14.67 -27.51 -4.81
CA GLN A 192 13.98 -27.22 -3.55
C GLN A 192 14.09 -25.73 -3.24
N ALA A 193 13.05 -25.21 -2.58
CA ALA A 193 13.05 -23.94 -1.88
C ALA A 193 12.07 -24.07 -0.71
N SER A 194 12.27 -23.27 0.33
CA SER A 194 11.42 -23.26 1.52
C SER A 194 10.74 -21.91 1.67
N PRO A 195 9.49 -21.89 2.17
CA PRO A 195 8.79 -20.66 2.44
C PRO A 195 9.50 -19.89 3.55
N GLN A 196 9.68 -18.59 3.35
CA GLN A 196 10.10 -17.69 4.42
C GLN A 196 8.85 -17.26 5.19
N LEU A 197 8.60 -17.92 6.32
CA LEU A 197 7.46 -17.66 7.19
C LEU A 197 7.95 -17.11 8.53
N VAL A 198 7.45 -15.93 8.91
CA VAL A 198 7.72 -15.32 10.21
C VAL A 198 6.40 -15.14 10.96
N ARG A 199 6.36 -15.53 12.24
CA ARG A 199 5.21 -15.27 13.12
C ARG A 199 5.59 -14.26 14.19
N HIS A 200 4.81 -13.20 14.26
CA HIS A 200 4.88 -12.14 15.24
C HIS A 200 3.77 -12.35 16.26
N HIS A 201 4.14 -12.49 17.53
CA HIS A 201 3.19 -12.54 18.63
C HIS A 201 2.51 -11.19 18.83
N HIS A 202 1.36 -11.21 19.51
CA HIS A 202 0.65 -10.00 19.87
C HIS A 202 1.56 -9.02 20.62
N GLY A 203 1.58 -7.76 20.17
CA GLY A 203 2.41 -6.70 20.72
C GLY A 203 3.89 -6.72 20.30
N SER A 204 4.34 -7.73 19.54
CA SER A 204 5.75 -7.80 19.07
C SER A 204 6.04 -6.93 17.85
N ALA A 205 5.01 -6.55 17.08
CA ALA A 205 5.13 -5.66 15.94
C ALA A 205 3.84 -4.87 15.74
N ASP A 206 3.97 -3.61 15.30
CA ASP A 206 2.86 -2.84 14.76
C ASP A 206 2.54 -3.29 13.33
N TRP A 207 1.26 -3.39 12.99
CA TRP A 207 0.82 -3.91 11.68
C TRP A 207 1.28 -3.03 10.51
N HIS A 208 1.19 -1.70 10.64
CA HIS A 208 1.60 -0.80 9.57
C HIS A 208 3.11 -0.88 9.34
N SER A 209 3.87 -0.90 10.43
CA SER A 209 5.33 -1.06 10.41
C SER A 209 5.75 -2.41 9.82
N LEU A 210 5.02 -3.49 10.12
CA LEU A 210 5.25 -4.81 9.52
C LEU A 210 5.02 -4.77 8.00
N LEU A 211 3.92 -4.18 7.54
CA LEU A 211 3.64 -4.04 6.11
C LEU A 211 4.73 -3.26 5.36
N VAL A 212 5.16 -2.12 5.92
CA VAL A 212 6.21 -1.29 5.32
C VAL A 212 7.56 -2.01 5.32
N SER A 213 7.97 -2.58 6.45
CA SER A 213 9.25 -3.28 6.57
C SER A 213 9.33 -4.51 5.67
N GLU A 214 8.28 -5.32 5.59
CA GLU A 214 8.25 -6.48 4.69
C GLU A 214 8.35 -6.04 3.23
N ARG A 215 7.71 -4.93 2.84
CA ARG A 215 7.78 -4.39 1.47
C ARG A 215 9.16 -3.86 1.10
N LEU A 216 9.77 -3.08 2.00
CA LEU A 216 11.07 -2.45 1.76
C LEU A 216 12.24 -3.44 1.85
N ARG A 217 12.04 -4.57 2.54
CA ARG A 217 12.99 -5.66 2.56
C ARG A 217 13.17 -6.21 1.14
N ALA A 218 14.36 -6.02 0.58
CA ALA A 218 14.65 -6.36 -0.81
C ALA A 218 14.60 -7.88 -1.06
N PHE A 219 14.11 -8.25 -2.26
CA PHE A 219 14.25 -9.60 -2.78
C PHE A 219 15.58 -9.73 -3.54
N ASP A 220 16.32 -10.81 -3.29
CA ASP A 220 17.40 -11.23 -4.18
C ASP A 220 16.80 -12.04 -5.34
N LEU A 221 16.71 -11.41 -6.52
CA LEU A 221 16.15 -12.02 -7.73
C LEU A 221 16.94 -13.23 -8.25
N HIS A 222 18.14 -13.46 -7.71
CA HIS A 222 18.98 -14.62 -8.02
C HIS A 222 18.79 -15.80 -7.05
N ARG A 223 17.90 -15.65 -6.06
CA ARG A 223 17.52 -16.72 -5.14
C ARG A 223 16.05 -17.11 -5.32
N PRO A 224 15.71 -18.41 -5.21
CA PRO A 224 14.31 -18.84 -5.26
C PRO A 224 13.56 -18.38 -4.01
N GLY A 225 12.23 -18.48 -4.03
CA GLY A 225 11.37 -18.04 -2.93
C GLY A 225 11.07 -16.54 -2.96
N LEU A 226 10.70 -16.01 -4.14
CA LEU A 226 10.25 -14.61 -4.30
C LEU A 226 8.83 -14.35 -3.76
N LEU A 227 8.49 -15.01 -2.65
CA LEU A 227 7.28 -14.88 -1.85
C LEU A 227 7.65 -15.09 -0.38
N ARG A 228 7.25 -14.14 0.47
CA ARG A 228 7.45 -14.13 1.92
C ARG A 228 6.12 -14.04 2.63
N ILE A 229 6.05 -14.59 3.83
CA ILE A 229 4.83 -14.73 4.62
C ILE A 229 5.11 -14.21 6.02
N ALA A 230 4.30 -13.26 6.48
CA ALA A 230 4.32 -12.83 7.87
C ALA A 230 2.92 -13.00 8.50
N LEU A 231 2.91 -13.53 9.72
CA LEU A 231 1.74 -13.70 10.56
C LEU A 231 1.86 -12.74 11.75
N LEU A 232 0.77 -12.05 12.12
CA LEU A 232 0.70 -11.19 13.30
C LEU A 232 -0.53 -11.54 14.11
N ASP A 233 -0.33 -12.04 15.33
CA ASP A 233 -1.43 -12.34 16.26
C ASP A 233 -2.05 -11.03 16.78
N GLU A 234 -3.35 -10.81 16.56
CA GLU A 234 -4.03 -9.57 16.98
C GLU A 234 -4.36 -9.53 18.47
N GLN A 235 -4.37 -10.68 19.14
CA GLN A 235 -4.65 -10.81 20.56
C GLN A 235 -3.73 -11.84 21.20
N ALA A 236 -3.53 -11.74 22.51
CA ALA A 236 -2.79 -12.74 23.27
C ALA A 236 -3.60 -14.04 23.38
N GLY A 237 -2.91 -15.18 23.21
CA GLY A 237 -3.51 -16.52 23.30
C GLY A 237 -3.96 -17.10 21.96
N PRO A 238 -4.34 -18.39 21.92
CA PRO A 238 -4.55 -19.15 20.68
C PRO A 238 -5.89 -18.87 19.98
N ALA A 239 -6.79 -18.08 20.59
CA ALA A 239 -8.16 -17.88 20.10
C ALA A 239 -8.38 -16.55 19.35
N GLY A 240 -7.38 -15.66 19.33
CA GLY A 240 -7.45 -14.38 18.64
C GLY A 240 -7.26 -14.50 17.12
N PRO A 241 -7.76 -13.55 16.33
CA PRO A 241 -7.48 -13.54 14.90
C PRO A 241 -6.00 -13.29 14.61
N THR A 242 -5.49 -13.88 13.55
CA THR A 242 -4.13 -13.66 13.04
C THR A 242 -4.20 -12.91 11.72
N ARG A 243 -3.52 -11.77 11.61
CA ARG A 243 -3.31 -11.09 10.32
C ARG A 243 -2.22 -11.81 9.54
N ILE A 244 -2.46 -12.01 8.26
CA ILE A 244 -1.50 -12.62 7.34
C ILE A 244 -1.16 -11.59 6.28
N VAL A 245 0.12 -11.42 5.98
CA VAL A 245 0.59 -10.70 4.79
C VAL A 245 1.48 -11.62 3.96
N LEU A 246 1.17 -11.71 2.68
CA LEU A 246 2.06 -12.22 1.65
C LEU A 246 2.74 -11.04 0.96
N THR A 247 4.06 -11.08 0.88
CA THR A 247 4.86 -10.13 0.11
C THR A 247 5.52 -10.88 -1.02
N TYR A 248 5.36 -10.42 -2.27
CA TYR A 248 5.87 -11.13 -3.46
C TYR A 248 6.41 -10.17 -4.52
N HIS A 249 7.24 -10.69 -5.42
CA HIS A 249 7.85 -9.88 -6.49
C HIS A 249 7.22 -10.17 -7.86
N HIS A 250 6.89 -9.11 -8.60
CA HIS A 250 6.30 -9.16 -9.94
C HIS A 250 7.15 -9.79 -11.04
N ALA A 251 8.42 -10.08 -10.76
CA ALA A 251 9.28 -10.72 -11.72
C ALA A 251 8.97 -12.22 -11.87
N MET A 252 8.25 -12.80 -10.89
CA MET A 252 7.81 -14.20 -10.90
C MET A 252 6.31 -14.36 -10.63
N LEU A 253 5.64 -13.40 -9.98
CA LEU A 253 4.24 -13.56 -9.56
C LEU A 253 3.40 -12.31 -9.85
N ASP A 254 2.22 -12.49 -10.41
CA ASP A 254 1.19 -11.44 -10.47
C ASP A 254 0.05 -11.71 -9.47
N GLY A 255 -0.86 -10.75 -9.32
CA GLY A 255 -1.97 -10.87 -8.38
C GLY A 255 -2.86 -12.10 -8.62
N TRP A 256 -3.02 -12.54 -9.87
CA TRP A 256 -3.76 -13.78 -10.18
C TRP A 256 -2.99 -15.03 -9.73
N SER A 257 -1.68 -15.07 -9.96
CA SER A 257 -0.80 -16.16 -9.52
C SER A 257 -0.87 -16.37 -8.03
N VAL A 258 -0.79 -15.29 -7.24
CA VAL A 258 -0.85 -15.40 -5.78
C VAL A 258 -2.20 -15.93 -5.31
N ARG A 259 -3.30 -15.60 -6.00
CA ARG A 259 -4.63 -16.16 -5.70
C ARG A 259 -4.75 -17.64 -6.06
N LEU A 260 -4.10 -18.11 -7.13
CA LEU A 260 -3.96 -19.55 -7.42
C LEU A 260 -3.16 -20.26 -6.33
N LEU A 261 -2.03 -19.67 -5.90
CA LEU A 261 -1.18 -20.21 -4.84
C LEU A 261 -1.91 -20.27 -3.49
N LEU A 262 -2.72 -19.27 -3.17
CA LEU A 262 -3.58 -19.28 -1.98
C LEU A 262 -4.59 -20.42 -2.00
N ARG A 263 -5.23 -20.67 -3.15
CA ARG A 263 -6.13 -21.81 -3.33
C ARG A 263 -5.39 -23.13 -3.07
N ALA A 264 -4.20 -23.29 -3.65
CA ALA A 264 -3.35 -24.47 -3.44
C ALA A 264 -2.96 -24.62 -1.96
N PHE A 265 -2.61 -23.52 -1.31
CA PHE A 265 -2.29 -23.47 0.12
C PHE A 265 -3.47 -23.93 0.98
N TYR A 266 -4.68 -23.42 0.78
CA TYR A 266 -5.84 -23.83 1.60
C TYR A 266 -6.17 -25.32 1.42
N ARG A 267 -6.06 -25.84 0.20
CA ARG A 267 -6.24 -27.27 -0.07
C ARG A 267 -5.16 -28.12 0.60
N ALA A 268 -3.90 -27.68 0.52
CA ALA A 268 -2.79 -28.34 1.20
C ALA A 268 -2.94 -28.27 2.74
N TYR A 269 -3.45 -27.17 3.27
CA TYR A 269 -3.75 -27.01 4.70
C TYR A 269 -4.80 -28.04 5.11
N LEU A 270 -5.96 -28.08 4.44
CA LEU A 270 -7.01 -29.05 4.72
C LEU A 270 -6.51 -30.51 4.62
N ALA A 271 -5.60 -30.80 3.68
CA ALA A 271 -4.98 -32.12 3.51
C ALA A 271 -3.79 -32.40 4.44
N GLU A 272 -3.56 -31.62 5.51
CA GLU A 272 -2.45 -31.79 6.46
C GLU A 272 -1.06 -31.73 5.81
N GLY A 273 -0.88 -30.84 4.83
CA GLY A 273 0.36 -30.72 4.05
C GLY A 273 0.56 -31.83 3.02
N ARG A 274 -0.41 -32.75 2.85
CA ARG A 274 -0.34 -33.78 1.81
C ARG A 274 -0.71 -33.18 0.47
N THR A 275 0.16 -33.42 -0.51
CA THR A 275 -0.12 -33.13 -1.90
C THR A 275 -1.05 -34.20 -2.45
N THR A 276 -2.23 -33.83 -2.94
CA THR A 276 -3.03 -34.77 -3.76
C THR A 276 -2.31 -34.97 -5.09
N GLY A 277 -2.02 -36.22 -5.43
CA GLY A 277 -1.49 -36.56 -6.75
C GLY A 277 -2.50 -36.17 -7.83
N GLY A 278 -2.01 -35.67 -8.96
CA GLY A 278 -2.84 -35.25 -10.08
C GLY A 278 -2.01 -35.15 -11.36
N GLU A 279 -2.70 -35.00 -12.49
CA GLU A 279 -2.06 -34.77 -13.78
C GLU A 279 -1.18 -33.51 -13.75
N ARG A 280 -0.06 -33.56 -14.47
CA ARG A 280 0.87 -32.43 -14.58
C ARG A 280 0.14 -31.25 -15.22
N ARG A 281 -0.02 -30.16 -14.47
CA ARG A 281 -0.47 -28.86 -15.00
C ARG A 281 0.68 -28.11 -15.66
N PRO A 282 0.40 -27.25 -16.66
CA PRO A 282 1.43 -26.38 -17.23
C PRO A 282 2.01 -25.47 -16.15
N ASP A 283 3.31 -25.20 -16.25
CA ASP A 283 4.04 -24.36 -15.30
C ASP A 283 4.81 -23.22 -16.00
N VAL A 284 5.49 -22.38 -15.22
CA VAL A 284 6.28 -21.24 -15.73
C VAL A 284 7.25 -21.64 -16.85
N ARG A 285 7.80 -22.87 -16.85
CA ARG A 285 8.71 -23.36 -17.89
C ARG A 285 7.97 -23.64 -19.19
N ASP A 286 6.76 -24.16 -19.13
CA ASP A 286 5.95 -24.39 -20.33
C ASP A 286 5.56 -23.07 -20.97
N HIS A 287 5.21 -22.07 -20.17
CA HIS A 287 4.97 -20.72 -20.67
C HIS A 287 6.21 -20.12 -21.34
N LEU A 288 7.39 -20.22 -20.72
CA LEU A 288 8.63 -19.70 -21.31
C LEU A 288 9.06 -20.46 -22.58
N ARG A 289 8.82 -21.77 -22.66
CA ARG A 289 9.04 -22.54 -23.90
C ARG A 289 8.08 -22.09 -24.99
N TRP A 290 6.80 -22.01 -24.66
CA TRP A 290 5.77 -21.53 -25.58
C TRP A 290 6.14 -20.16 -26.15
N LEU A 291 6.60 -19.22 -25.32
CA LEU A 291 7.10 -17.91 -25.77
C LEU A 291 8.29 -18.01 -26.72
N GLY A 292 9.22 -18.94 -26.45
CA GLY A 292 10.39 -19.18 -27.29
C GLY A 292 10.06 -19.78 -28.66
N ASP A 293 8.91 -20.44 -28.79
CA ASP A 293 8.45 -21.08 -30.02
C ASP A 293 7.60 -20.14 -30.90
N GLN A 294 7.26 -18.92 -30.44
CA GLN A 294 6.41 -17.99 -31.20
C GLN A 294 7.16 -17.29 -32.35
N ASP A 295 6.50 -17.17 -33.51
CA ASP A 295 6.95 -16.27 -34.58
C ASP A 295 6.67 -14.81 -34.19
N LEU A 296 7.72 -14.00 -34.14
CA LEU A 296 7.62 -12.58 -33.80
C LEU A 296 7.23 -11.70 -34.99
N THR A 297 7.13 -12.24 -36.21
CA THR A 297 6.81 -11.44 -37.41
C THR A 297 5.38 -10.88 -37.37
N PRO A 298 4.32 -11.69 -37.17
CA PRO A 298 2.95 -11.16 -37.07
C PRO A 298 2.72 -10.14 -35.94
N PRO A 299 3.18 -10.37 -34.69
CA PRO A 299 3.03 -9.36 -33.64
C PRO A 299 3.83 -8.10 -33.94
N ARG A 300 5.02 -8.21 -34.53
CA ARG A 300 5.82 -7.03 -34.90
C ARG A 300 5.08 -6.17 -35.93
N ASP A 301 4.53 -6.77 -36.98
CA ASP A 301 3.80 -6.04 -38.01
C ASP A 301 2.55 -5.37 -37.44
N PHE A 302 1.78 -6.11 -36.63
CA PHE A 302 0.61 -5.58 -35.94
C PHE A 302 0.96 -4.39 -35.04
N TRP A 303 1.95 -4.55 -34.14
CA TRP A 303 2.30 -3.54 -33.16
C TRP A 303 3.04 -2.35 -33.75
N SER A 304 3.76 -2.52 -34.86
CA SER A 304 4.36 -1.39 -35.59
C SER A 304 3.28 -0.46 -36.16
N ALA A 305 2.13 -1.02 -36.57
CA ALA A 305 0.98 -0.25 -37.04
C ALA A 305 0.06 0.24 -35.90
N ALA A 306 -0.08 -0.55 -34.84
CA ALA A 306 -0.98 -0.24 -33.71
C ALA A 306 -0.33 0.63 -32.62
N ALA A 307 0.98 0.89 -32.70
CA ALA A 307 1.67 1.75 -31.76
C ALA A 307 1.05 3.15 -31.72
N PRO A 308 0.90 3.77 -30.54
CA PRO A 308 0.41 5.13 -30.44
C PRO A 308 1.19 6.12 -31.33
N PRO A 309 0.52 7.03 -32.06
CA PRO A 309 1.19 8.11 -32.77
C PRO A 309 2.00 9.02 -31.83
N ALA A 310 3.10 9.60 -32.32
CA ALA A 310 3.84 10.60 -31.56
C ALA A 310 2.93 11.81 -31.23
N GLY A 311 3.07 12.35 -30.02
CA GLY A 311 2.19 13.43 -29.54
C GLY A 311 0.80 12.98 -29.08
N SER A 312 0.52 11.66 -29.03
CA SER A 312 -0.68 11.13 -28.37
C SER A 312 -0.75 11.61 -26.92
N ARG A 313 -1.96 11.93 -26.46
CA ARG A 313 -2.18 12.32 -25.07
C ARG A 313 -2.28 11.12 -24.16
N THR A 314 -1.49 11.13 -23.11
CA THR A 314 -1.28 9.95 -22.26
C THR A 314 -1.60 10.17 -20.79
N LEU A 315 -1.78 11.43 -20.38
CA LEU A 315 -2.16 11.83 -19.02
C LEU A 315 -3.38 12.76 -19.01
N PRO A 316 -4.25 12.63 -17.98
CA PRO A 316 -5.31 13.59 -17.71
C PRO A 316 -4.75 14.79 -16.91
N GLY A 317 -5.37 15.96 -17.07
CA GLY A 317 -5.03 17.18 -16.35
C GLY A 317 -3.87 18.01 -16.93
N PRO A 318 -3.71 19.28 -16.52
CA PRO A 318 -2.60 20.13 -16.94
C PRO A 318 -1.32 19.77 -16.17
N THR A 319 -0.55 18.81 -16.68
CA THR A 319 0.83 18.58 -16.20
C THR A 319 1.84 18.79 -17.34
N ALA A 320 2.03 20.05 -17.71
CA ALA A 320 3.19 20.53 -18.46
C ALA A 320 3.94 21.62 -17.65
N ALA A 321 4.15 21.38 -16.37
CA ALA A 321 5.20 22.01 -15.57
C ALA A 321 5.28 21.20 -14.27
N GLY A 322 6.43 20.55 -14.03
CA GLY A 322 6.62 19.72 -12.85
C GLY A 322 6.18 20.44 -11.58
N LEU A 323 5.58 19.71 -10.64
CA LEU A 323 5.46 20.16 -9.26
C LEU A 323 6.85 20.72 -8.87
N PRO A 324 6.96 22.00 -8.46
CA PRO A 324 8.25 22.54 -8.09
C PRO A 324 8.85 21.63 -7.02
N ALA A 325 10.08 21.18 -7.25
CA ALA A 325 10.90 20.52 -6.24
C ALA A 325 11.27 21.56 -5.17
N GLY A 326 10.27 22.06 -4.46
CA GLY A 326 10.39 22.88 -3.27
C GLY A 326 10.21 22.02 -2.03
N GLU A 327 10.74 22.48 -0.91
CA GLU A 327 10.52 21.92 0.42
C GLU A 327 9.00 21.73 0.65
N GLY A 328 8.51 20.49 0.60
CA GLY A 328 7.07 20.18 0.61
C GLY A 328 6.60 19.09 -0.37
N ALA A 329 7.46 18.58 -1.25
CA ALA A 329 7.12 17.47 -2.15
C ALA A 329 6.65 16.22 -1.37
N ARG A 330 5.41 15.79 -1.62
CA ARG A 330 4.83 14.57 -1.02
C ARG A 330 5.38 13.35 -1.75
N TRP A 331 5.96 12.41 -0.99
CA TRP A 331 6.49 11.16 -1.53
C TRP A 331 5.48 10.01 -1.39
N GLY A 332 5.61 8.97 -2.22
CA GLY A 332 4.77 7.77 -2.21
C GLY A 332 3.55 7.84 -3.12
N HIS A 333 2.58 6.94 -2.90
CA HIS A 333 1.39 6.83 -3.74
C HIS A 333 0.13 7.33 -3.03
N GLY A 334 -0.74 7.98 -3.80
CA GLY A 334 -2.10 8.33 -3.40
C GLY A 334 -3.09 7.24 -3.79
N LEU A 335 -4.24 7.22 -3.13
CA LEU A 335 -5.34 6.30 -3.41
C LEU A 335 -6.67 7.06 -3.37
N ALA A 336 -7.43 6.97 -4.45
CA ALA A 336 -8.81 7.43 -4.50
C ALA A 336 -9.73 6.26 -4.88
N ARG A 337 -10.96 6.26 -4.36
CA ARG A 337 -11.97 5.26 -4.69
C ARG A 337 -13.30 5.92 -5.07
N GLN A 338 -13.99 5.29 -6.01
CA GLN A 338 -15.37 5.59 -6.37
C GLN A 338 -16.14 4.27 -6.44
N ARG A 339 -17.45 4.34 -6.22
CA ARG A 339 -18.31 3.16 -6.24
C ARG A 339 -19.55 3.47 -7.06
N LEU A 340 -19.84 2.61 -8.04
CA LEU A 340 -21.14 2.51 -8.67
C LEU A 340 -21.93 1.42 -7.93
N THR A 341 -23.17 1.71 -7.60
CA THR A 341 -24.08 0.74 -6.97
C THR A 341 -24.27 -0.49 -7.86
N PRO A 342 -24.71 -1.63 -7.31
CA PRO A 342 -24.99 -2.82 -8.13
C PRO A 342 -25.99 -2.55 -9.26
N TYR A 343 -26.97 -1.67 -9.03
CA TYR A 343 -27.91 -1.22 -10.05
C TYR A 343 -27.25 -0.43 -11.18
N GLU A 344 -26.40 0.55 -10.84
CA GLU A 344 -25.65 1.34 -11.83
C GLU A 344 -24.69 0.45 -12.64
N ALA A 345 -24.02 -0.49 -11.98
CA ALA A 345 -23.11 -1.45 -12.60
C ALA A 345 -23.85 -2.39 -13.57
N ALA A 346 -24.99 -2.93 -13.17
CA ALA A 346 -25.83 -3.76 -14.04
C ALA A 346 -26.31 -2.98 -15.28
N ARG A 347 -26.78 -1.74 -15.09
CA ARG A 347 -27.18 -0.87 -16.22
C ARG A 347 -26.02 -0.59 -17.18
N LEU A 348 -24.83 -0.32 -16.66
CA LEU A 348 -23.63 -0.12 -17.48
C LEU A 348 -23.30 -1.37 -18.29
N ARG A 349 -23.35 -2.54 -17.65
CA ARG A 349 -23.10 -3.83 -18.30
C ARG A 349 -24.09 -4.10 -19.43
N ASP A 350 -25.39 -3.92 -19.18
CA ASP A 350 -26.44 -4.20 -20.16
C ASP A 350 -26.35 -3.24 -21.35
N TRP A 351 -26.10 -1.95 -21.10
CA TRP A 351 -25.91 -0.94 -22.15
C TRP A 351 -24.67 -1.26 -23.00
N ALA A 352 -23.53 -1.54 -22.38
CA ALA A 352 -22.31 -1.87 -23.11
C ALA A 352 -22.50 -3.15 -23.93
N ALA A 353 -23.15 -4.17 -23.36
CA ALA A 353 -23.47 -5.41 -24.05
C ALA A 353 -24.42 -5.20 -25.25
N GLY A 354 -25.40 -4.30 -25.13
CA GLY A 354 -26.29 -3.91 -26.22
C GLY A 354 -25.58 -3.30 -27.43
N LEU A 355 -24.41 -2.68 -27.21
CA LEU A 355 -23.51 -2.15 -28.24
C LEU A 355 -22.43 -3.16 -28.69
N GLY A 356 -22.51 -4.41 -28.23
CA GLY A 356 -21.52 -5.44 -28.48
C GLY A 356 -20.16 -5.13 -27.85
N ALA A 357 -20.14 -4.36 -26.76
CA ALA A 357 -18.97 -3.95 -26.00
C ALA A 357 -19.04 -4.50 -24.55
N THR A 358 -18.05 -4.15 -23.71
CA THR A 358 -17.98 -4.58 -22.30
C THR A 358 -17.90 -3.37 -21.36
N GLU A 359 -18.11 -3.61 -20.05
CA GLU A 359 -17.85 -2.60 -19.01
C GLU A 359 -16.40 -2.07 -19.07
N SER A 360 -15.43 -2.93 -19.44
CA SER A 360 -14.04 -2.53 -19.66
C SER A 360 -13.89 -1.58 -20.86
N THR A 361 -14.59 -1.84 -21.97
CA THR A 361 -14.63 -0.94 -23.14
C THR A 361 -15.24 0.42 -22.77
N ALA A 362 -16.29 0.43 -21.95
CA ALA A 362 -16.88 1.67 -21.44
C ALA A 362 -15.89 2.45 -20.56
N LEU A 363 -15.15 1.75 -19.68
CA LEU A 363 -14.08 2.37 -18.88
C LEU A 363 -12.96 2.95 -19.76
N HIS A 364 -12.54 2.23 -20.81
CA HIS A 364 -11.58 2.73 -21.79
C HIS A 364 -12.09 3.99 -22.51
N ALA A 365 -13.37 4.02 -22.90
CA ALA A 365 -13.98 5.18 -23.54
C ALA A 365 -14.04 6.37 -22.59
N ALA A 366 -14.45 6.15 -21.34
CA ALA A 366 -14.45 7.19 -20.31
C ALA A 366 -13.05 7.78 -20.11
N TRP A 367 -12.02 6.93 -20.07
CA TRP A 367 -10.64 7.38 -19.95
C TRP A 367 -10.16 8.17 -21.17
N ALA A 368 -10.42 7.66 -22.39
CA ALA A 368 -10.07 8.33 -23.64
C ALA A 368 -10.66 9.74 -23.74
N LEU A 369 -11.93 9.90 -23.36
CA LEU A 369 -12.61 11.20 -23.31
C LEU A 369 -11.95 12.18 -22.33
N LEU A 370 -11.48 11.71 -21.18
CA LEU A 370 -10.80 12.54 -20.18
C LEU A 370 -9.41 12.99 -20.66
N LEU A 371 -8.64 12.07 -21.26
CA LEU A 371 -7.36 12.39 -21.90
C LEU A 371 -7.53 13.43 -23.03
N TYR A 372 -8.58 13.26 -23.84
CA TYR A 372 -8.89 14.20 -24.91
C TYR A 372 -9.24 15.58 -24.36
N ARG A 373 -10.16 15.68 -23.40
CA ARG A 373 -10.63 16.95 -22.87
C ARG A 373 -9.50 17.75 -22.23
N ASP A 374 -8.70 17.10 -21.39
CA ASP A 374 -7.78 17.81 -20.51
C ASP A 374 -6.48 18.24 -21.22
N GLY A 375 -6.18 17.67 -22.39
CA GLY A 375 -5.03 18.10 -23.19
C GLY A 375 -5.26 19.34 -24.07
N GLY A 376 -6.44 19.97 -24.00
CA GLY A 376 -6.69 21.26 -24.65
C GLY A 376 -6.85 21.20 -26.18
N SER A 377 -7.25 20.05 -26.73
CA SER A 377 -7.70 20.01 -28.14
C SER A 377 -8.92 20.89 -28.25
N GLY A 378 -8.92 21.82 -29.20
CA GLY A 378 -10.15 22.46 -29.64
C GLY A 378 -11.12 21.43 -30.25
N PRO A 379 -12.01 21.83 -31.16
CA PRO A 379 -13.01 20.92 -31.75
C PRO A 379 -12.43 19.88 -32.74
N ALA A 380 -11.09 19.70 -32.82
CA ALA A 380 -10.44 18.86 -33.82
C ALA A 380 -10.10 17.47 -33.28
N PRO A 381 -10.20 16.40 -34.10
CA PRO A 381 -9.80 15.06 -33.72
C PRO A 381 -8.36 15.00 -33.21
N ALA A 382 -8.10 14.23 -32.16
CA ALA A 382 -6.76 14.06 -31.62
C ALA A 382 -6.52 12.66 -31.06
N PRO A 383 -5.29 12.11 -31.22
CA PRO A 383 -4.94 10.82 -30.67
C PRO A 383 -4.76 10.88 -29.15
N VAL A 384 -5.34 9.91 -28.46
CA VAL A 384 -5.11 9.64 -27.05
C VAL A 384 -4.59 8.21 -26.89
N ALA A 385 -3.76 7.97 -25.89
CA ALA A 385 -3.17 6.66 -25.64
C ALA A 385 -3.03 6.35 -24.15
N PHE A 386 -3.20 5.09 -23.78
CA PHE A 386 -3.04 4.62 -22.40
C PHE A 386 -2.72 3.12 -22.42
N GLY A 387 -2.12 2.63 -21.34
CA GLY A 387 -1.90 1.22 -21.13
C GLY A 387 -3.21 0.53 -20.80
N MET A 388 -3.54 -0.53 -21.51
CA MET A 388 -4.62 -1.45 -21.17
C MET A 388 -4.01 -2.66 -20.47
N ALA A 389 -4.40 -2.89 -19.22
CA ALA A 389 -3.97 -4.08 -18.50
C ALA A 389 -4.66 -5.32 -19.08
N VAL A 390 -3.86 -6.33 -19.43
CA VAL A 390 -4.31 -7.62 -19.94
C VAL A 390 -3.82 -8.74 -19.03
N SER A 391 -4.58 -9.84 -18.98
CA SER A 391 -4.28 -10.94 -18.06
C SER A 391 -3.06 -11.77 -18.48
N GLY A 392 -2.76 -11.81 -19.79
CA GLY A 392 -1.77 -12.70 -20.40
C GLY A 392 -2.14 -14.18 -20.37
N ARG A 393 -3.39 -14.51 -20.00
CA ARG A 393 -3.91 -15.87 -19.79
C ARG A 393 -4.95 -16.31 -20.83
N GLY A 394 -5.30 -15.45 -21.78
CA GLY A 394 -6.08 -15.76 -22.98
C GLY A 394 -5.22 -16.27 -24.15
N ILE A 395 -3.92 -16.52 -23.92
CA ILE A 395 -3.01 -17.06 -24.92
C ILE A 395 -3.35 -18.51 -25.32
N ALA A 396 -2.88 -18.92 -26.50
CA ALA A 396 -3.03 -20.27 -27.05
C ALA A 396 -2.07 -21.28 -26.39
N LEU A 397 -2.10 -21.33 -25.05
CA LEU A 397 -1.43 -22.32 -24.22
C LEU A 397 -2.50 -23.00 -23.36
N GLU A 398 -2.73 -24.28 -23.59
CA GLU A 398 -3.70 -25.05 -22.82
C GLU A 398 -3.40 -24.95 -21.32
N GLY A 399 -4.41 -24.60 -20.53
CA GLY A 399 -4.27 -24.42 -19.08
C GLY A 399 -3.61 -23.11 -18.64
N ALA A 400 -3.36 -22.14 -19.53
CA ALA A 400 -2.73 -20.84 -19.20
C ALA A 400 -3.37 -20.13 -17.99
N ALA A 401 -4.69 -20.16 -17.88
CA ALA A 401 -5.43 -19.55 -16.77
C ALA A 401 -5.05 -20.11 -15.38
N SER A 402 -4.50 -21.33 -15.33
CA SER A 402 -4.10 -22.02 -14.11
C SER A 402 -2.61 -21.91 -13.78
N ILE A 403 -1.81 -21.26 -14.62
CA ILE A 403 -0.36 -21.13 -14.43
C ILE A 403 -0.05 -20.01 -13.41
N PRO A 404 0.60 -20.32 -12.27
CA PRO A 404 1.17 -19.30 -11.41
C PRO A 404 2.49 -18.80 -12.03
N ALA A 405 2.46 -17.63 -12.67
CA ALA A 405 3.61 -16.93 -13.26
C ALA A 405 3.24 -15.47 -13.63
N PRO A 406 4.19 -14.57 -13.95
CA PRO A 406 3.91 -13.14 -14.12
C PRO A 406 3.38 -12.85 -15.54
N LEU A 407 2.18 -13.34 -15.84
CA LEU A 407 1.57 -13.25 -17.17
C LEU A 407 0.89 -11.90 -17.40
N ARG A 408 0.48 -11.21 -16.33
CA ARG A 408 -0.14 -9.88 -16.43
C ARG A 408 0.77 -8.91 -17.19
N ASN A 409 0.16 -8.21 -18.13
CA ASN A 409 0.85 -7.27 -18.99
C ASN A 409 0.05 -5.97 -19.14
N ALA A 410 0.71 -4.93 -19.64
CA ALA A 410 0.09 -3.63 -19.94
C ALA A 410 0.45 -3.27 -21.38
N LEU A 411 -0.53 -3.27 -22.27
CA LEU A 411 -0.32 -3.01 -23.68
C LEU A 411 -0.80 -1.61 -24.05
N PRO A 412 -0.05 -0.86 -24.88
CA PRO A 412 -0.50 0.45 -25.30
C PRO A 412 -1.72 0.31 -26.21
N VAL A 413 -2.77 1.06 -25.92
CA VAL A 413 -3.90 1.27 -26.83
C VAL A 413 -3.98 2.76 -27.13
N HIS A 414 -4.29 3.10 -28.38
CA HIS A 414 -4.54 4.48 -28.78
C HIS A 414 -5.86 4.58 -29.55
N VAL A 415 -6.51 5.74 -29.54
CA VAL A 415 -7.69 6.02 -30.38
C VAL A 415 -7.72 7.51 -30.72
N ASP A 416 -8.21 7.85 -31.90
CA ASP A 416 -8.51 9.24 -32.26
C ASP A 416 -9.89 9.60 -31.71
N VAL A 417 -9.93 10.55 -30.78
CA VAL A 417 -11.20 11.06 -30.26
C VAL A 417 -11.64 12.20 -31.16
N ASP A 418 -12.71 11.97 -31.92
CA ASP A 418 -13.34 12.95 -32.81
C ASP A 418 -14.66 13.45 -32.18
N PRO A 419 -14.76 14.72 -31.76
CA PRO A 419 -15.99 15.29 -31.21
C PRO A 419 -17.22 15.19 -32.13
N ALA A 420 -17.02 15.13 -33.44
CA ALA A 420 -18.12 15.04 -34.41
C ALA A 420 -18.60 13.59 -34.64
N ALA A 421 -17.84 12.59 -34.17
CA ALA A 421 -18.18 11.19 -34.36
C ALA A 421 -19.24 10.70 -33.35
N PRO A 422 -20.06 9.69 -33.72
CA PRO A 422 -20.94 9.01 -32.79
C PRO A 422 -20.16 8.29 -31.68
N MET A 423 -20.72 8.25 -30.47
CA MET A 423 -20.07 7.59 -29.33
C MET A 423 -19.93 6.07 -29.53
N GLU A 424 -20.86 5.44 -30.26
CA GLU A 424 -20.82 4.02 -30.62
C GLU A 424 -19.59 3.70 -31.46
N ARG A 425 -19.16 4.65 -32.31
CA ARG A 425 -17.94 4.48 -33.11
C ARG A 425 -16.71 4.46 -32.21
N LEU A 426 -16.62 5.35 -31.22
CA LEU A 426 -15.52 5.35 -30.25
C LEU A 426 -15.47 4.03 -29.46
N LEU A 427 -16.62 3.51 -29.03
CA LEU A 427 -16.72 2.23 -28.33
C LEU A 427 -16.32 1.05 -29.22
N ALA A 428 -16.78 1.02 -30.47
CA ALA A 428 -16.42 0.00 -31.45
C ALA A 428 -14.91 0.03 -31.74
N ASP A 429 -14.34 1.22 -31.98
CA ASP A 429 -12.93 1.43 -32.24
C ASP A 429 -12.04 0.97 -31.07
N LEU A 430 -12.47 1.17 -29.84
CA LEU A 430 -11.77 0.70 -28.63
C LEU A 430 -11.91 -0.80 -28.44
N ARG A 431 -13.11 -1.37 -28.68
CA ARG A 431 -13.35 -2.81 -28.62
C ARG A 431 -12.48 -3.55 -29.63
N ASP A 432 -12.48 -3.08 -30.88
CA ASP A 432 -11.79 -3.76 -31.98
C ASP A 432 -10.27 -3.73 -31.75
N ARG A 433 -9.74 -2.63 -31.18
CA ARG A 433 -8.34 -2.57 -30.72
C ARG A 433 -8.03 -3.53 -29.58
N ALA A 434 -8.92 -3.63 -28.59
CA ALA A 434 -8.74 -4.59 -27.49
C ALA A 434 -8.75 -6.05 -27.99
N LEU A 435 -9.64 -6.38 -28.93
CA LEU A 435 -9.71 -7.70 -29.57
C LEU A 435 -8.48 -8.00 -30.41
N GLY A 436 -8.00 -7.03 -31.21
CA GLY A 436 -6.76 -7.18 -31.99
C GLY A 436 -5.54 -7.40 -31.10
N ALA A 437 -5.44 -6.67 -29.99
CA ALA A 437 -4.36 -6.81 -29.02
C ALA A 437 -4.38 -8.16 -28.28
N ALA A 438 -5.55 -8.80 -28.11
CA ALA A 438 -5.69 -10.05 -27.37
C ALA A 438 -4.89 -11.21 -27.99
N ALA A 439 -4.74 -11.25 -29.32
CA ALA A 439 -3.92 -12.27 -30.00
C ALA A 439 -2.42 -12.19 -29.63
N TYR A 440 -1.98 -11.02 -29.17
CA TYR A 440 -0.57 -10.70 -28.91
C TYR A 440 -0.35 -10.20 -27.48
N GLU A 441 -1.23 -10.55 -26.54
CA GLU A 441 -1.17 -10.08 -25.14
C GLU A 441 0.11 -10.50 -24.39
N TRP A 442 0.86 -11.45 -24.95
CA TRP A 442 2.13 -11.97 -24.46
C TRP A 442 3.37 -11.14 -24.85
N VAL A 443 3.24 -10.18 -25.76
CA VAL A 443 4.31 -9.24 -26.17
C VAL A 443 4.49 -8.16 -25.10
N SER A 444 5.72 -7.79 -24.74
CA SER A 444 5.91 -6.74 -23.71
C SER A 444 5.78 -5.31 -24.27
N ALA A 445 5.42 -4.36 -23.40
CA ALA A 445 5.41 -2.93 -23.73
C ALA A 445 6.78 -2.45 -24.26
N GLY A 446 7.89 -2.98 -23.72
CA GLY A 446 9.23 -2.68 -24.21
C GLY A 446 9.45 -3.14 -25.66
N GLN A 447 8.90 -4.29 -26.06
CA GLN A 447 8.94 -4.74 -27.46
C GLN A 447 8.10 -3.84 -28.37
N VAL A 448 6.89 -3.46 -27.94
CA VAL A 448 6.04 -2.53 -28.72
C VAL A 448 6.73 -1.18 -28.90
N HIS A 449 7.36 -0.65 -27.85
CA HIS A 449 8.17 0.56 -27.93
C HIS A 449 9.31 0.40 -28.94
N GLN A 450 10.07 -0.70 -28.86
CA GLN A 450 11.14 -0.99 -29.81
C GLN A 450 10.66 -1.05 -31.26
N TRP A 451 9.51 -1.70 -31.52
CA TRP A 451 8.96 -1.85 -32.86
C TRP A 451 8.32 -0.57 -33.41
N SER A 452 7.85 0.32 -32.53
CA SER A 452 7.32 1.63 -32.91
C SER A 452 8.38 2.57 -33.51
N GLY A 453 9.67 2.30 -33.29
CA GLY A 453 10.78 3.14 -33.75
C GLY A 453 10.97 4.44 -32.96
N ARG A 454 10.27 4.63 -31.83
CA ARG A 454 10.44 5.78 -30.95
C ARG A 454 11.81 5.79 -30.26
N ALA A 455 12.35 6.98 -30.05
CA ALA A 455 13.56 7.16 -29.27
C ALA A 455 13.25 7.02 -27.77
N VAL A 456 14.16 6.41 -27.01
CA VAL A 456 14.11 6.51 -25.53
C VAL A 456 14.45 7.96 -25.15
N PRO A 457 13.69 8.64 -24.28
CA PRO A 457 12.72 8.11 -23.31
C PRO A 457 11.23 8.31 -23.66
N ASP A 458 10.85 8.42 -24.94
CA ASP A 458 9.46 8.72 -25.34
C ASP A 458 8.49 7.55 -25.02
N GLU A 459 7.99 7.52 -23.78
CA GLU A 459 7.02 6.51 -23.34
C GLU A 459 5.79 6.48 -24.25
N LEU A 460 5.28 5.26 -24.50
CA LEU A 460 4.06 5.09 -25.31
C LEU A 460 2.81 5.55 -24.56
N THR A 461 2.82 5.40 -23.23
CA THR A 461 1.68 5.62 -22.34
C THR A 461 2.14 5.94 -20.93
N ASP A 462 1.60 7.00 -20.34
CA ASP A 462 1.85 7.46 -18.97
C ASP A 462 0.69 7.12 -18.00
N SER A 463 -0.36 6.47 -18.47
CA SER A 463 -1.46 6.02 -17.62
C SER A 463 -1.82 4.59 -17.96
N ILE A 464 -2.35 3.86 -16.98
CA ILE A 464 -2.85 2.49 -17.18
C ILE A 464 -4.29 2.36 -16.69
N VAL A 465 -5.10 1.64 -17.46
CA VAL A 465 -6.48 1.29 -17.13
C VAL A 465 -6.60 -0.22 -17.07
N ALA A 466 -7.17 -0.73 -15.98
CA ALA A 466 -7.34 -2.14 -15.71
C ALA A 466 -8.79 -2.45 -15.34
N PHE A 467 -9.29 -3.57 -15.87
CA PHE A 467 -10.51 -4.19 -15.36
C PHE A 467 -10.12 -5.51 -14.72
N GLU A 468 -10.15 -5.56 -13.39
CA GLU A 468 -9.67 -6.68 -12.61
C GLU A 468 -10.77 -7.73 -12.43
N ALA A 469 -10.36 -8.99 -12.38
CA ALA A 469 -11.25 -10.07 -11.97
C ALA A 469 -11.73 -9.87 -10.50
N PRO A 470 -12.85 -10.49 -10.10
CA PRO A 470 -13.35 -10.44 -8.73
C PRO A 470 -12.27 -10.77 -7.68
N GLN A 471 -12.36 -10.13 -6.52
CA GLN A 471 -11.41 -10.31 -5.43
C GLN A 471 -11.61 -11.69 -4.76
N GLY A 472 -10.52 -12.45 -4.58
CA GLY A 472 -10.52 -13.76 -3.91
C GLY A 472 -9.94 -14.91 -4.76
N PRO A 473 -9.64 -16.07 -4.15
CA PRO A 473 -9.18 -17.24 -4.89
C PRO A 473 -10.16 -17.59 -6.02
N PRO A 474 -9.69 -17.95 -7.22
CA PRO A 474 -10.58 -18.32 -8.30
C PRO A 474 -11.44 -19.52 -7.89
N PRO A 475 -12.73 -19.56 -8.28
CA PRO A 475 -13.60 -20.68 -7.97
C PRO A 475 -13.06 -21.98 -8.59
N ALA A 476 -13.52 -23.12 -8.06
CA ALA A 476 -13.24 -24.41 -8.66
C ALA A 476 -13.74 -24.44 -10.13
N PRO A 477 -13.07 -25.18 -11.04
CA PRO A 477 -13.50 -25.28 -12.44
C PRO A 477 -14.95 -25.77 -12.65
N ASP A 478 -15.50 -26.49 -11.68
CA ASP A 478 -16.87 -27.04 -11.66
C ASP A 478 -17.90 -26.12 -10.97
N GLY A 479 -17.48 -24.93 -10.50
CA GLY A 479 -18.35 -23.95 -9.84
C GLY A 479 -18.83 -24.36 -8.43
N ARG A 480 -18.45 -25.54 -7.94
CA ARG A 480 -18.76 -26.03 -6.59
C ARG A 480 -17.47 -26.06 -5.78
N ASP A 481 -17.28 -25.06 -4.93
CA ASP A 481 -16.08 -25.03 -4.09
C ASP A 481 -16.42 -25.38 -2.64
N PRO A 482 -16.30 -26.65 -2.21
CA PRO A 482 -16.47 -27.01 -0.82
C PRO A 482 -15.33 -26.45 0.05
N LEU A 483 -14.29 -25.82 -0.52
CA LEU A 483 -13.13 -25.31 0.21
C LEU A 483 -13.52 -24.46 1.43
N TRP A 484 -14.44 -23.51 1.25
CA TRP A 484 -14.86 -22.63 2.33
C TRP A 484 -15.68 -23.37 3.38
N ALA A 485 -16.53 -24.31 2.96
CA ALA A 485 -17.31 -25.15 3.87
C ALA A 485 -16.42 -26.15 4.64
N GLU A 486 -15.37 -26.69 4.00
CA GLU A 486 -14.38 -27.57 4.62
C GLU A 486 -13.53 -26.80 5.65
N LEU A 487 -13.13 -25.55 5.35
CA LEU A 487 -12.47 -24.68 6.33
C LEU A 487 -13.39 -24.36 7.51
N ASP A 488 -14.65 -24.01 7.23
CA ASP A 488 -15.64 -23.72 8.27
C ASP A 488 -15.92 -24.94 9.17
N ALA A 489 -15.93 -26.15 8.59
CA ALA A 489 -16.05 -27.41 9.35
C ALA A 489 -14.87 -27.67 10.30
N GLU A 490 -13.69 -27.14 10.00
CA GLU A 490 -12.51 -27.14 10.88
C GLU A 490 -12.50 -25.94 11.85
N GLY A 491 -13.58 -25.14 11.88
CA GLY A 491 -13.71 -23.93 12.69
C GLY A 491 -12.86 -22.76 12.20
N VAL A 492 -12.41 -22.80 10.94
CA VAL A 492 -11.56 -21.77 10.32
C VAL A 492 -12.40 -20.88 9.42
N ARG A 493 -12.35 -19.57 9.68
CA ARG A 493 -12.89 -18.55 8.78
C ARG A 493 -11.76 -17.62 8.35
N VAL A 494 -11.71 -17.25 7.07
CA VAL A 494 -10.73 -16.29 6.56
C VAL A 494 -11.42 -15.15 5.84
N ASP A 495 -10.88 -13.94 5.98
CA ASP A 495 -11.32 -12.79 5.19
C ASP A 495 -10.84 -12.93 3.73
N LEU A 496 -11.51 -12.23 2.82
CA LEU A 496 -11.04 -12.12 1.44
C LEU A 496 -9.69 -11.40 1.40
N PRO A 497 -8.68 -11.95 0.70
CA PRO A 497 -7.39 -11.29 0.52
C PRO A 497 -7.50 -9.92 -0.17
N GLN A 498 -6.88 -8.91 0.43
CA GLN A 498 -6.88 -7.52 -0.06
C GLN A 498 -5.45 -7.05 -0.37
N ALA A 499 -5.30 -6.27 -1.45
CA ALA A 499 -4.01 -5.66 -1.78
C ALA A 499 -3.66 -4.54 -0.79
N VAL A 500 -2.43 -4.52 -0.28
CA VAL A 500 -1.94 -3.46 0.61
C VAL A 500 -1.36 -2.33 -0.22
N GLY A 501 -1.84 -1.10 -0.01
CA GLY A 501 -1.22 0.15 -0.52
C GLY A 501 -0.74 0.01 -1.96
N PRO A 502 -1.63 -0.03 -2.96
CA PRO A 502 -1.22 -0.31 -4.33
C PRO A 502 -0.22 0.73 -4.82
N HIS A 503 0.81 0.27 -5.54
CA HIS A 503 1.85 1.12 -6.13
C HIS A 503 1.66 1.10 -7.64
N THR A 504 2.08 2.17 -8.29
CA THR A 504 2.06 2.25 -9.75
C THR A 504 3.40 2.82 -10.24
N PRO A 505 4.07 2.18 -11.21
CA PRO A 505 5.21 2.80 -11.88
C PRO A 505 4.76 3.92 -12.82
N GLN A 506 3.49 3.95 -13.24
CA GLN A 506 2.89 5.05 -14.01
C GLN A 506 2.48 6.21 -13.08
N PRO A 507 2.47 7.46 -13.58
CA PRO A 507 1.91 8.62 -12.88
C PRO A 507 0.52 8.36 -12.29
N ILE A 508 -0.35 7.67 -13.03
CA ILE A 508 -1.68 7.25 -12.56
C ILE A 508 -2.10 5.90 -13.15
N ALA A 509 -2.70 5.06 -12.31
CA ALA A 509 -3.32 3.80 -12.66
C ALA A 509 -4.78 3.80 -12.20
N ILE A 510 -5.71 3.45 -13.09
CA ILE A 510 -7.12 3.22 -12.75
C ILE A 510 -7.42 1.74 -12.86
N SER A 511 -8.04 1.17 -11.84
CA SER A 511 -8.58 -0.17 -11.86
C SER A 511 -10.07 -0.17 -11.54
N ALA A 512 -10.82 -1.07 -12.15
CA ALA A 512 -12.21 -1.34 -11.82
C ALA A 512 -12.39 -2.82 -11.50
N TYR A 513 -13.21 -3.15 -10.50
CA TYR A 513 -13.59 -4.52 -10.16
C TYR A 513 -14.98 -4.58 -9.57
N HIS A 514 -15.65 -5.72 -9.71
CA HIS A 514 -16.89 -6.01 -9.01
C HIS A 514 -16.58 -6.55 -7.61
N ASP A 515 -17.24 -6.01 -6.59
CA ASP A 515 -17.17 -6.56 -5.24
C ASP A 515 -18.18 -7.69 -5.00
N ALA A 516 -18.25 -8.18 -3.76
CA ALA A 516 -19.13 -9.29 -3.39
C ALA A 516 -20.62 -8.95 -3.54
N GLU A 517 -21.00 -7.68 -3.43
CA GLU A 517 -22.36 -7.20 -3.58
C GLU A 517 -22.72 -6.89 -5.05
N GLY A 518 -21.79 -7.06 -5.99
CA GLY A 518 -21.97 -6.78 -7.41
C GLY A 518 -21.88 -5.30 -7.78
N ALA A 519 -21.36 -4.46 -6.88
CA ALA A 519 -21.06 -3.05 -7.16
C ALA A 519 -19.74 -2.92 -7.92
N LEU A 520 -19.67 -1.97 -8.86
CA LEU A 520 -18.43 -1.68 -9.57
C LEU A 520 -17.62 -0.65 -8.78
N VAL A 521 -16.48 -1.09 -8.25
CA VAL A 521 -15.54 -0.25 -7.50
C VAL A 521 -14.43 0.21 -8.43
N LEU A 522 -14.26 1.52 -8.56
CA LEU A 522 -13.12 2.12 -9.25
C LEU A 522 -12.08 2.59 -8.23
N THR A 523 -10.82 2.34 -8.52
CA THR A 523 -9.68 2.75 -7.70
C THR A 523 -8.64 3.45 -8.57
N ALA A 524 -8.28 4.68 -8.23
CA ALA A 524 -7.12 5.36 -8.78
C ALA A 524 -5.95 5.28 -7.81
N VAL A 525 -4.78 4.97 -8.34
CA VAL A 525 -3.50 5.02 -7.65
C VAL A 525 -2.62 6.00 -8.39
N ASN A 526 -2.08 7.01 -7.71
CA ASN A 526 -1.25 8.04 -8.32
C ASN A 526 0.12 8.09 -7.65
N ASP A 527 1.15 8.43 -8.42
CA ASP A 527 2.44 8.82 -7.89
C ASP A 527 2.36 10.29 -7.45
N ARG A 528 2.49 10.56 -6.15
CA ARG A 528 2.37 11.91 -5.56
C ARG A 528 3.43 12.89 -6.04
N THR A 529 4.53 12.38 -6.60
CA THR A 529 5.58 13.21 -7.20
C THR A 529 5.21 13.71 -8.59
N ARG A 530 4.21 13.10 -9.23
CA ARG A 530 3.77 13.40 -10.61
C ARG A 530 2.34 13.93 -10.70
N ILE A 531 1.42 13.40 -9.88
CA ILE A 531 0.01 13.79 -9.84
C ILE A 531 -0.44 13.93 -8.38
N ALA A 532 -1.10 15.05 -8.05
CA ALA A 532 -1.57 15.31 -6.69
C ALA A 532 -2.84 14.52 -6.35
N ASP A 533 -3.01 14.11 -5.09
CA ASP A 533 -4.17 13.32 -4.63
C ASP A 533 -5.54 13.95 -5.00
N PRO A 534 -5.77 15.28 -4.85
CA PRO A 534 -7.04 15.89 -5.26
C PRO A 534 -7.30 15.81 -6.77
N GLU A 535 -6.25 15.88 -7.58
CA GLU A 535 -6.34 15.79 -9.04
C GLU A 535 -6.69 14.36 -9.46
N ALA A 536 -5.99 13.36 -8.91
CA ALA A 536 -6.30 11.95 -9.14
C ALA A 536 -7.73 11.59 -8.71
N ALA A 537 -8.18 12.11 -7.56
CA ALA A 537 -9.55 11.93 -7.08
C ALA A 537 -10.59 12.58 -8.00
N ALA A 538 -10.32 13.79 -8.49
CA ALA A 538 -11.21 14.49 -9.42
C ALA A 538 -11.34 13.75 -10.77
N VAL A 539 -10.22 13.26 -11.31
CA VAL A 539 -10.18 12.45 -12.53
C VAL A 539 -10.97 11.15 -12.35
N LEU A 540 -10.78 10.44 -11.23
CA LEU A 540 -11.53 9.22 -10.92
C LEU A 540 -13.03 9.49 -10.76
N ALA A 541 -13.41 10.59 -10.10
CA ALA A 541 -14.81 10.98 -9.94
C ALA A 541 -15.47 11.31 -11.28
N ARG A 542 -14.76 11.99 -12.19
CA ARG A 542 -15.23 12.24 -13.57
C ARG A 542 -15.38 10.94 -14.35
N THR A 543 -14.46 9.99 -14.18
CA THR A 543 -14.55 8.65 -14.79
C THR A 543 -15.81 7.93 -14.29
N ALA A 544 -16.01 7.86 -12.98
CA ALA A 544 -17.19 7.22 -12.38
C ALA A 544 -18.50 7.89 -12.83
N ARG A 545 -18.50 9.21 -13.00
CA ARG A 545 -19.64 9.95 -13.55
C ARG A 545 -19.95 9.52 -14.98
N LEU A 546 -18.96 9.53 -15.87
CA LEU A 546 -19.15 9.09 -17.25
C LEU A 546 -19.79 7.71 -17.33
N LEU A 547 -19.30 6.78 -16.51
CA LEU A 547 -19.85 5.42 -16.46
C LEU A 547 -21.31 5.36 -15.96
N ARG A 548 -21.74 6.23 -15.05
CA ARG A 548 -23.15 6.32 -14.62
C ARG A 548 -24.05 6.88 -15.72
N GLU A 549 -23.51 7.83 -16.47
CA GLU A 549 -24.28 8.61 -17.44
C GLU A 549 -24.31 7.99 -18.83
N PHE A 550 -23.31 7.19 -19.25
CA PHE A 550 -23.31 6.55 -20.57
C PHE A 550 -24.62 5.80 -20.88
N PRO A 551 -25.17 4.97 -19.98
CA PRO A 551 -26.41 4.25 -20.25
C PRO A 551 -27.67 5.13 -20.26
N VAL A 552 -27.54 6.43 -19.97
CA VAL A 552 -28.62 7.44 -20.03
C VAL A 552 -28.45 8.33 -21.25
N LEU A 553 -27.23 8.81 -21.47
CA LEU A 553 -26.93 9.87 -22.42
C LEU A 553 -26.67 9.34 -23.83
N VAL A 554 -26.07 8.16 -23.95
CA VAL A 554 -25.61 7.64 -25.24
C VAL A 554 -26.75 6.85 -25.88
N ASP A 555 -27.46 7.53 -26.78
CA ASP A 555 -28.29 6.91 -27.80
C ASP A 555 -27.53 6.85 -29.14
N GLY A 556 -28.06 6.09 -30.10
CA GLY A 556 -27.45 5.90 -31.42
C GLY A 556 -27.26 7.18 -32.26
N THR A 557 -27.60 8.36 -31.72
CA THR A 557 -27.40 9.67 -32.34
C THR A 557 -26.43 10.57 -31.55
N THR A 558 -26.01 10.16 -30.36
CA THR A 558 -25.20 10.95 -29.45
C THR A 558 -23.75 11.03 -29.93
N SER A 559 -23.29 12.25 -30.15
CA SER A 559 -21.90 12.54 -30.53
C SER A 559 -20.97 12.58 -29.31
N VAL A 560 -19.68 12.32 -29.56
CA VAL A 560 -18.60 12.50 -28.57
C VAL A 560 -18.59 13.93 -28.02
N GLY A 561 -18.83 14.93 -28.87
CA GLY A 561 -18.86 16.34 -28.51
C GLY A 561 -19.96 16.68 -27.51
N GLU A 562 -21.16 16.11 -27.67
CA GLU A 562 -22.27 16.29 -26.72
C GLU A 562 -21.93 15.72 -25.35
N VAL A 563 -21.34 14.52 -25.29
CA VAL A 563 -20.86 13.91 -24.03
C VAL A 563 -19.80 14.81 -23.37
N LEU A 564 -18.86 15.35 -24.14
CA LEU A 564 -17.82 16.26 -23.64
C LEU A 564 -18.40 17.57 -23.10
N GLN A 565 -19.44 18.12 -23.72
CA GLN A 565 -20.11 19.34 -23.25
C GLN A 565 -20.84 19.13 -21.93
N ILE A 566 -21.54 18.00 -21.78
CA ILE A 566 -22.21 17.63 -20.53
C ILE A 566 -21.20 17.54 -19.38
N LEU A 567 -20.00 17.00 -19.64
CA LEU A 567 -18.92 16.99 -18.67
C LEU A 567 -18.37 18.37 -18.30
N ALA A 568 -18.41 19.34 -19.22
CA ALA A 568 -17.89 20.68 -19.01
C ALA A 568 -18.84 21.53 -18.14
N GLY A 569 -20.15 21.29 -18.21
CA GLY A 569 -21.18 22.10 -17.56
C GLY A 569 -21.52 21.75 -16.10
N LEU A 570 -20.94 20.68 -15.55
CA LEU A 570 -21.37 20.15 -14.26
C LEU A 570 -20.29 20.36 -13.18
N PRO A 571 -20.65 20.86 -11.99
CA PRO A 571 -19.69 21.11 -10.93
C PRO A 571 -18.94 19.82 -10.59
N LEU A 572 -17.63 19.96 -10.34
CA LEU A 572 -16.83 18.90 -9.76
C LEU A 572 -17.55 18.41 -8.50
N PRO A 573 -17.76 17.09 -8.32
CA PRO A 573 -18.05 16.62 -6.97
C PRO A 573 -16.89 17.12 -6.10
N GLY A 574 -17.22 17.91 -5.09
CA GLY A 574 -16.25 18.27 -4.06
C GLY A 574 -15.57 17.00 -3.55
N PRO A 575 -14.35 17.09 -2.99
CA PRO A 575 -13.64 15.91 -2.49
C PRO A 575 -14.61 15.05 -1.69
N VAL A 576 -14.86 13.83 -2.19
CA VAL A 576 -15.72 12.89 -1.48
C VAL A 576 -15.01 12.67 -0.16
N ALA A 577 -15.57 13.24 0.92
CA ALA A 577 -15.15 12.93 2.27
C ALA A 577 -15.13 11.40 2.36
N ALA A 578 -13.97 10.83 2.71
CA ALA A 578 -13.83 9.40 2.91
C ALA A 578 -15.07 8.89 3.64
N ALA A 579 -15.72 7.86 3.09
CA ALA A 579 -16.96 7.32 3.62
C ALA A 579 -16.84 7.20 5.16
N PRO A 580 -17.88 7.61 5.92
CA PRO A 580 -17.82 7.61 7.37
C PRO A 580 -17.46 6.20 7.83
N VAL A 581 -16.28 6.08 8.44
CA VAL A 581 -15.97 4.96 9.32
C VAL A 581 -17.05 4.99 10.41
N PRO A 582 -17.71 3.86 10.73
CA PRO A 582 -18.80 3.87 11.71
C PRO A 582 -18.35 4.53 13.02
N PRO A 583 -19.24 5.28 13.71
CA PRO A 583 -18.87 6.07 14.86
C PRO A 583 -18.46 5.15 16.01
N GLY A 584 -17.18 5.18 16.35
CA GLY A 584 -16.62 4.58 17.56
C GLY A 584 -15.49 5.46 18.09
N GLY A 585 -15.81 6.30 19.08
CA GLY A 585 -14.86 7.12 19.84
C GLY A 585 -15.11 8.63 19.75
N GLY A 586 -15.89 9.19 20.68
CA GLY A 586 -16.18 10.62 20.76
C GLY A 586 -15.07 11.41 21.47
N LEU A 587 -14.86 12.67 21.05
CA LEU A 587 -14.15 13.64 21.89
C LEU A 587 -15.03 14.02 23.08
N ARG A 588 -14.46 14.03 24.28
CA ARG A 588 -15.09 14.54 25.50
C ARG A 588 -14.40 15.83 25.91
N THR A 589 -15.10 16.95 25.79
CA THR A 589 -14.62 18.23 26.32
C THR A 589 -14.68 18.18 27.85
N LEU A 590 -13.51 18.27 28.49
CA LEU A 590 -13.36 18.34 29.95
C LEU A 590 -13.53 19.78 30.46
N ARG A 591 -13.13 20.75 29.63
CA ARG A 591 -13.27 22.18 29.91
C ARG A 591 -13.35 22.96 28.60
N ALA A 592 -14.34 23.84 28.45
CA ALA A 592 -14.43 24.73 27.29
C ALA A 592 -13.32 25.79 27.33
N ALA A 593 -12.99 26.35 26.15
CA ALA A 593 -12.07 27.47 26.06
C ALA A 593 -12.64 28.71 26.77
N ALA A 594 -11.77 29.45 27.46
CA ALA A 594 -12.16 30.69 28.12
C ALA A 594 -12.44 31.83 27.13
N ARG A 595 -11.87 31.76 25.91
CA ARG A 595 -12.10 32.68 24.79
C ARG A 595 -12.05 31.92 23.45
N PRO A 596 -12.72 32.40 22.39
CA PRO A 596 -12.86 31.66 21.11
C PRO A 596 -11.54 31.43 20.34
N ASP A 597 -10.52 32.25 20.59
CA ASP A 597 -9.22 32.26 19.91
C ASP A 597 -8.13 31.47 20.64
N ALA A 598 -8.44 30.89 21.80
CA ALA A 598 -7.44 30.28 22.67
C ALA A 598 -6.88 28.95 22.14
N GLY A 599 -7.59 28.25 21.24
CA GLY A 599 -7.18 26.94 20.72
C GLY A 599 -7.56 25.77 21.64
N THR A 600 -7.12 24.57 21.25
CA THR A 600 -7.51 23.29 21.88
C THR A 600 -6.28 22.48 22.30
N ILE A 601 -6.30 21.98 23.54
CA ILE A 601 -5.39 20.95 24.04
C ILE A 601 -6.09 19.60 23.98
N LEU A 602 -5.58 18.72 23.12
CA LEU A 602 -6.02 17.33 23.07
C LEU A 602 -5.20 16.50 24.06
N LEU A 603 -5.89 15.95 25.05
CA LEU A 603 -5.33 15.04 26.04
C LEU A 603 -5.44 13.60 25.53
N VAL A 604 -4.28 12.98 25.31
CA VAL A 604 -4.18 11.59 24.84
C VAL A 604 -3.95 10.68 26.05
N PRO A 605 -4.94 9.90 26.49
CA PRO A 605 -4.76 9.03 27.66
C PRO A 605 -3.73 7.92 27.36
N PRO A 606 -2.81 7.60 28.28
CA PRO A 606 -1.96 6.43 28.14
C PRO A 606 -2.81 5.14 28.11
N PRO A 607 -2.33 4.07 27.45
CA PRO A 607 -2.99 2.77 27.49
C PRO A 607 -3.21 2.31 28.92
N ALA A 608 -4.42 1.80 29.22
CA ALA A 608 -4.85 1.36 30.55
C ALA A 608 -4.97 2.46 31.63
N ALA A 609 -4.92 3.75 31.27
CA ALA A 609 -5.21 4.84 32.20
C ALA A 609 -6.71 4.88 32.56
N PRO A 610 -7.08 5.26 33.81
CA PRO A 610 -8.48 5.49 34.16
C PRO A 610 -9.11 6.60 33.30
N ASP A 611 -10.41 6.48 33.00
CA ASP A 611 -11.16 7.51 32.25
C ASP A 611 -11.15 8.90 32.90
N ALA A 612 -10.87 8.96 34.21
CA ALA A 612 -10.78 10.16 35.04
C ALA A 612 -9.34 10.65 35.26
N CYS A 613 -8.34 10.10 34.56
CA CYS A 613 -6.92 10.41 34.80
C CYS A 613 -6.59 11.91 34.66
N TYR A 614 -7.37 12.66 33.88
CA TYR A 614 -7.17 14.10 33.64
C TYR A 614 -8.02 15.02 34.54
N ASP A 615 -8.83 14.49 35.46
CA ASP A 615 -9.74 15.33 36.27
C ASP A 615 -8.98 16.33 37.16
N ALA A 616 -7.87 15.87 37.76
CA ALA A 616 -6.99 16.74 38.55
C ALA A 616 -6.27 17.80 37.67
N LEU A 617 -6.02 17.50 36.39
CA LEU A 617 -5.39 18.44 35.45
C LEU A 617 -6.33 19.59 35.10
N VAL A 618 -7.63 19.33 34.96
CA VAL A 618 -8.65 20.36 34.66
C VAL A 618 -8.63 21.48 35.70
N GLN A 619 -8.38 21.14 36.97
CA GLN A 619 -8.28 22.10 38.06
C GLN A 619 -6.88 22.74 38.17
N ALA A 620 -5.83 22.03 37.76
CA ALA A 620 -4.45 22.47 37.91
C ALA A 620 -3.96 23.38 36.76
N TYR A 621 -4.53 23.27 35.56
CA TYR A 621 -4.11 24.03 34.38
C TYR A 621 -4.84 25.38 34.28
N PRO A 622 -4.15 26.54 34.40
CA PRO A 622 -4.78 27.87 34.41
C PRO A 622 -4.96 28.50 33.02
N GLY A 623 -4.48 27.86 31.93
CA GLY A 623 -4.50 28.42 30.58
C GLY A 623 -5.90 28.58 29.97
N PRO A 624 -6.07 29.45 28.97
CA PRO A 624 -7.39 29.76 28.37
C PRO A 624 -7.91 28.71 27.38
N GLU A 625 -7.11 27.71 27.02
CA GLU A 625 -7.41 26.68 26.01
C GLU A 625 -8.54 25.73 26.45
N ALA A 626 -9.26 25.20 25.47
CA ALA A 626 -10.16 24.08 25.69
C ALA A 626 -9.36 22.81 26.05
N LEU A 627 -9.82 22.05 27.05
CA LEU A 627 -9.26 20.75 27.39
C LEU A 627 -10.21 19.67 26.89
N THR A 628 -9.75 18.84 25.95
CA THR A 628 -10.56 17.78 25.35
C THR A 628 -9.81 16.46 25.41
N THR A 629 -10.48 15.36 25.75
CA THR A 629 -9.88 14.01 25.78
C THR A 629 -10.61 13.07 24.82
N VAL A 630 -9.96 11.99 24.39
CA VAL A 630 -10.54 10.95 23.53
C VAL A 630 -11.13 9.84 24.38
N THR A 631 -12.43 9.52 24.24
CA THR A 631 -13.08 8.43 24.98
C THR A 631 -13.05 7.12 24.18
N ALA A 632 -11.87 6.49 24.10
CA ALA A 632 -11.57 5.17 23.53
C ALA A 632 -11.96 4.89 22.04
N PRO A 633 -11.18 4.10 21.27
CA PRO A 633 -10.02 3.31 21.65
C PRO A 633 -8.67 3.93 21.25
N THR A 634 -7.63 3.38 21.89
CA THR A 634 -6.19 3.65 21.83
C THR A 634 -5.56 3.35 20.47
N ASP A 635 -6.05 3.97 19.40
CA ASP A 635 -5.32 3.97 18.14
C ASP A 635 -5.23 5.39 17.55
N THR A 636 -4.12 5.60 16.87
CA THR A 636 -3.74 6.90 16.27
C THR A 636 -4.72 7.30 15.16
N ALA A 637 -5.46 6.36 14.55
CA ALA A 637 -6.44 6.64 13.51
C ALA A 637 -7.74 7.23 14.08
N ALA A 638 -8.22 6.71 15.20
CA ALA A 638 -9.37 7.21 15.94
C ALA A 638 -9.09 8.60 16.51
N CYS A 639 -7.91 8.80 17.12
CA CYS A 639 -7.49 10.12 17.61
C CYS A 639 -7.44 11.15 16.48
N LEU A 640 -6.87 10.77 15.32
CA LEU A 640 -6.80 11.64 14.14
C LEU A 640 -8.19 11.96 13.56
N ALA A 641 -9.10 10.98 13.51
CA ALA A 641 -10.47 11.19 13.06
C ALA A 641 -11.21 12.18 13.97
N ALA A 642 -10.98 12.06 15.28
CA ALA A 642 -11.60 12.88 16.30
C ALA A 642 -11.16 14.36 16.22
N VAL A 643 -9.87 14.63 15.97
CA VAL A 643 -9.34 16.01 15.88
C VAL A 643 -9.44 16.66 14.50
N ARG A 644 -9.86 15.92 13.48
CA ARG A 644 -10.00 16.43 12.11
C ARG A 644 -10.85 17.70 11.99
N PRO A 645 -11.97 17.87 12.72
CA PRO A 645 -12.76 19.11 12.68
C PRO A 645 -11.97 20.34 13.19
N ALA A 646 -11.20 20.19 14.26
CA ALA A 646 -10.37 21.27 14.81
C ALA A 646 -9.23 21.66 13.86
N LEU A 647 -8.60 20.67 13.22
CA LEU A 647 -7.58 20.89 12.19
C LEU A 647 -8.14 21.58 10.94
N ALA A 648 -9.37 21.24 10.54
CA ALA A 648 -10.04 21.87 9.40
C ALA A 648 -10.46 23.32 9.68
N ALA A 649 -10.73 23.67 10.94
CA ALA A 649 -11.04 25.02 11.38
C ALA A 649 -9.79 25.92 11.50
N GLY A 650 -8.58 25.35 11.41
CA GLY A 650 -7.32 26.09 11.56
C GLY A 650 -7.04 26.51 13.00
N GLU A 651 -7.66 25.85 13.98
CA GLU A 651 -7.46 26.17 15.39
C GLU A 651 -6.05 25.75 15.86
N PRO A 652 -5.39 26.54 16.74
CA PRO A 652 -4.15 26.12 17.40
C PRO A 652 -4.38 24.83 18.18
N LEU A 653 -3.60 23.79 17.87
CA LEU A 653 -3.72 22.46 18.49
C LEU A 653 -2.41 22.11 19.22
N LEU A 654 -2.54 21.70 20.49
CA LEU A 654 -1.45 21.16 21.30
C LEU A 654 -1.83 19.76 21.78
N LEU A 655 -0.89 18.81 21.76
CA LEU A 655 -1.11 17.47 22.30
C LEU A 655 -0.49 17.36 23.69
N GLY A 656 -1.26 16.87 24.65
CA GLY A 656 -0.81 16.63 26.02
C GLY A 656 -1.02 15.18 26.44
N CYS A 657 -0.07 14.58 27.15
CA CYS A 657 -0.30 13.29 27.80
C CYS A 657 0.55 13.08 29.05
N PHE A 658 0.09 12.18 29.91
CA PHE A 658 0.96 11.59 30.94
C PHE A 658 1.93 10.58 30.30
N SER A 659 3.01 10.26 31.03
CA SER A 659 3.97 9.23 30.64
C SER A 659 3.26 7.91 30.29
N GLY A 660 3.63 7.32 29.16
CA GLY A 660 3.02 6.13 28.55
C GLY A 660 2.07 6.45 27.38
N GLY A 661 1.71 7.72 27.18
CA GLY A 661 0.92 8.20 26.04
C GLY A 661 1.75 8.92 24.97
N GLY A 662 3.04 9.18 25.22
CA GLY A 662 3.91 9.99 24.39
C GLY A 662 4.13 9.42 22.99
N SER A 663 4.26 8.11 22.88
CA SER A 663 4.30 7.40 21.59
C SER A 663 3.06 7.67 20.72
N ILE A 664 1.86 7.51 21.28
CA ILE A 664 0.59 7.74 20.58
C ILE A 664 0.43 9.22 20.22
N ALA A 665 0.68 10.12 21.16
CA ALA A 665 0.57 11.56 20.92
C ALA A 665 1.56 12.03 19.83
N TYR A 666 2.79 11.53 19.85
CA TYR A 666 3.79 11.84 18.82
C TYR A 666 3.43 11.25 17.45
N GLU A 667 2.86 10.04 17.42
CA GLU A 667 2.38 9.46 16.17
C GLU A 667 1.18 10.23 15.61
N VAL A 668 0.25 10.70 16.45
CA VAL A 668 -0.84 11.59 16.04
C VAL A 668 -0.27 12.87 15.42
N ALA A 669 0.71 13.51 16.06
CA ALA A 669 1.36 14.69 15.51
C ALA A 669 2.03 14.45 14.15
N GLN A 670 2.73 13.31 14.00
CA GLN A 670 3.34 12.93 12.71
C GLN A 670 2.29 12.63 11.64
N ARG A 671 1.18 11.98 11.98
CA ARG A 671 0.10 11.73 11.04
C ARG A 671 -0.60 13.02 10.63
N ILE A 672 -0.76 13.99 11.53
CA ILE A 672 -1.26 15.34 11.20
C ILE A 672 -0.34 15.98 10.14
N ALA A 673 0.98 15.93 10.34
CA ALA A 673 1.95 16.36 9.33
C ALA A 673 1.87 15.56 8.02
N ALA A 674 1.70 14.24 8.08
CA ALA A 674 1.60 13.37 6.91
C ALA A 674 0.35 13.68 6.05
N HIS A 675 -0.69 14.29 6.64
CA HIS A 675 -1.88 14.75 5.95
C HIS A 675 -1.78 16.23 5.49
N GLY A 676 -0.67 16.90 5.78
CA GLY A 676 -0.35 18.25 5.29
C GLY A 676 -0.74 19.39 6.23
N TRP A 677 -1.06 19.12 7.50
CA TRP A 677 -1.26 20.15 8.52
C TRP A 677 0.03 20.39 9.31
N LEU A 678 0.16 21.55 9.97
CA LEU A 678 1.29 21.80 10.87
C LEU A 678 1.26 20.81 12.04
N PRO A 679 2.36 20.10 12.34
CA PRO A 679 2.36 19.13 13.41
C PRO A 679 2.31 19.85 14.77
N PRO A 680 1.35 19.50 15.65
CA PRO A 680 1.27 20.10 16.97
C PRO A 680 2.44 19.67 17.86
N LEU A 681 2.86 20.56 18.77
CA LEU A 681 3.80 20.19 19.83
C LEU A 681 3.20 19.08 20.71
N VAL A 682 4.06 18.24 21.28
CA VAL A 682 3.65 17.18 22.20
C VAL A 682 4.27 17.42 23.57
N ALA A 683 3.43 17.68 24.58
CA ALA A 683 3.81 17.92 25.96
C ALA A 683 3.58 16.69 26.83
N ILE A 684 4.64 16.23 27.50
CA ILE A 684 4.64 14.99 28.29
C ILE A 684 5.25 15.27 29.67
N ALA A 685 4.51 14.93 30.72
CA ALA A 685 5.00 15.00 32.10
C ALA A 685 4.12 14.19 33.06
N GLY A 686 4.70 13.74 34.17
CA GLY A 686 3.98 13.02 35.23
C GLY A 686 3.47 11.64 34.79
N THR A 687 2.77 10.95 35.69
CA THR A 687 2.17 9.64 35.42
C THR A 687 0.65 9.71 35.57
N ALA A 688 -0.07 8.79 34.95
CA ALA A 688 -1.54 8.70 35.04
C ALA A 688 -1.99 8.04 36.37
N ASP A 689 -1.39 8.44 37.49
CA ASP A 689 -1.65 7.93 38.84
C ASP A 689 -2.78 8.67 39.57
N GLY A 690 -3.35 9.69 38.94
CA GLY A 690 -4.39 10.55 39.53
C GLY A 690 -3.86 11.52 40.60
N SER A 691 -2.55 11.62 40.79
CA SER A 691 -1.98 12.48 41.82
C SER A 691 -2.00 13.97 41.41
N SER A 692 -2.28 14.85 42.38
CA SER A 692 -2.20 16.31 42.17
C SER A 692 -0.77 16.79 41.89
N ALA A 693 0.25 15.95 42.11
CA ALA A 693 1.63 16.24 41.74
C ALA A 693 1.82 16.06 40.22
N SER A 694 1.50 14.88 39.68
CA SER A 694 1.54 14.58 38.24
C SER A 694 0.71 15.58 37.42
N ALA A 695 -0.49 15.94 37.90
CA ALA A 695 -1.34 16.93 37.24
C ALA A 695 -0.71 18.33 37.18
N ARG A 696 -0.01 18.78 38.23
CA ARG A 696 0.71 20.06 38.24
C ARG A 696 1.94 20.04 37.34
N ASP A 697 2.61 18.91 37.20
CA ASP A 697 3.75 18.76 36.30
C ASP A 697 3.32 18.85 34.84
N LEU A 698 2.23 18.17 34.47
CA LEU A 698 1.65 18.28 33.13
C LEU A 698 1.08 19.66 32.85
N ALA A 699 0.41 20.30 33.81
CA ALA A 699 -0.08 21.68 33.66
C ALA A 699 1.05 22.66 33.33
N ARG A 700 2.16 22.63 34.09
CA ARG A 700 3.33 23.47 33.82
C ARG A 700 3.97 23.20 32.46
N THR A 701 3.96 21.95 32.02
CA THR A 701 4.54 21.55 30.72
C THR A 701 3.67 22.04 29.57
N LEU A 702 2.34 21.97 29.72
CA LEU A 702 1.39 22.52 28.75
C LEU A 702 1.49 24.04 28.65
N GLU A 703 1.58 24.75 29.78
CA GLU A 703 1.79 26.21 29.79
C GLU A 703 3.09 26.60 29.05
N ALA A 704 4.16 25.85 29.31
CA ALA A 704 5.45 26.08 28.68
C ALA A 704 5.43 25.79 27.17
N ALA A 705 4.64 24.81 26.71
CA ALA A 705 4.49 24.46 25.30
C ALA A 705 3.58 25.44 24.55
N ALA A 706 2.46 25.87 25.17
CA ALA A 706 1.53 26.85 24.59
C ALA A 706 2.17 28.23 24.38
N GLY A 707 3.19 28.58 25.19
CA GLY A 707 3.95 29.84 25.05
C GLY A 707 5.07 29.82 24.01
N GLN A 708 5.34 28.71 23.32
CA GLN A 708 6.34 28.64 22.25
C GLN A 708 5.71 29.04 20.91
N PRO A 709 6.33 29.93 20.12
CA PRO A 709 5.87 30.17 18.75
C PRO A 709 6.07 28.88 17.94
N GLY A 710 4.96 28.36 17.38
CA GLY A 710 4.90 27.13 16.61
C GLY A 710 5.55 27.20 15.24
#